data_AF-A0A5B9MHP8-F1
#
_entry.id   AF-A0A5B9MHP8-F1
#
_cell.length_a   1.000
_cell.length_b   1.000
_cell.length_c   1.000
_cell.angle_alpha   90.00
_cell.angle_beta   90.00
_cell.angle_gamma   90.00
#
_symmetry.space_group_name_H-M   'P 1'
#
loop_
_entity.id
_entity.type
_entity.pdbx_description
1 polymer ?
#
loop_
_entity_poly.entity_id
_entity_poly.type
_entity_poly.pdbx_seq_one_letter_code
_entity_poly.pdbx_strand_id
1 'polypeptide(L)'
;MNSRRFLLESLELRQLLAGDVCLASDPIERIAEGESASPAIARVATSGFSATADTLATALPAAAIHPPFILPAFGSDLLAEDANLVAAVRNDALAGVSEGNRSPTLHLFDRQDDDTLVESAAIALQFSPTHVVLTDRLVIAIGSSPDADSTGTQGPRTVLLVVSRDDLADRSTISLDGGLAGIAHHDDRLFVSTYQPPGFPPQLFLPPLPVTATVFDVSGDSISRIASGELPHAITDNAIAGDDLLVVEQIPQTETSGENAPEGTTASSGTPVDSPQHLVRYRIVDDAIVKIATLQLTADSNLQTRISKDGQTAVVFGQHQRLLFPAVVDGPQAGFSVALIDLSDDQPQLFQAVALATRNSQVKVEIGERAVVVADGRNSLLVVDTDQSIDIDAQSRVTRIELPGIPNQTFPGITGVTELSPDRFAIVRQSYTTTSEGDETVARRQAELLTLSLNDHTVLAQEIPSNAVLAVFSPSSAIPTLVGLGPELVAHQAEQIVIGDLDDSGHFNLRASIGLPHVLEIDVDDHRLLLRQIDQLIQYRWDNLDHAIVTPLGEPLPPPSAVDDIIRRNSDARDRYLDVLTNDQVINALGDVRIAELIDAPAGVEIATGGNVLRLTDEALGSEGTFEFQYVLQQGSQRASATVTLTLFRFDDADVRRAVERIVVRTAEDLGVSASEVRVSSQRRFTDIPMPVHHSDRIDNPLGGQFGVVVDVAVGDQLYRYAANFEGDVAQLSSQPLDQVMQLSLKATDVEGNTIESVRTGDEFFLEVSAQDLREFGFGVFAVAFDLPLPINQLELTGEVVLLGKFDDFGDPVTAAGIDEFHALEAMIEHPGTDTQGVVRFGVRAIAGGEVTLALNPAESRGAELLLRGRDDEVSPLEVVFGSLTINIDGIQPTDTDASGAVTPSDALRVINFLGIYGAVDVDDLPALADAAEGEDTELHLRSMRRLDTNADGLISARDALNVINDLARLFSRDDDAAEGESVAAIRSVDAAFAGNVLAGDFLSDDDDDDRFPGRG
;
A
#
# COMPACT_ATOMS: atom_id res chain seq x y z
N MET A 1 53.17 30.47 17.66
CA MET A 1 51.74 30.35 17.95
C MET A 1 51.11 29.82 16.67
N ASN A 2 50.96 28.50 16.57
CA ASN A 2 50.33 27.87 15.42
C ASN A 2 48.83 28.03 15.58
N SER A 3 48.22 28.82 14.70
CA SER A 3 46.77 28.84 14.49
C SER A 3 46.30 27.40 14.29
N ARG A 4 45.56 26.84 15.25
CA ARG A 4 44.83 25.60 15.01
C ARG A 4 43.84 25.91 13.88
N ARG A 5 43.92 25.15 12.79
CA ARG A 5 42.87 25.15 11.76
C ARG A 5 41.67 24.48 12.41
N PHE A 6 40.58 25.22 12.57
CA PHE A 6 39.27 24.67 12.90
C PHE A 6 38.77 23.94 11.66
N LEU A 7 38.60 22.64 11.77
CA LEU A 7 37.85 21.82 10.82
C LEU A 7 36.50 21.56 11.51
N LEU A 8 35.66 22.60 11.56
CA LEU A 8 34.24 22.37 11.75
C LEU A 8 33.73 21.81 10.41
N GLU A 9 33.05 20.68 10.44
CA GLU A 9 32.23 20.26 9.30
C GLU A 9 31.19 21.34 9.04
N SER A 10 30.89 21.62 7.77
CA SER A 10 29.73 22.46 7.46
C SER A 10 28.47 21.76 7.97
N LEU A 11 27.51 22.54 8.47
CA LEU A 11 26.19 22.03 8.84
C LEU A 11 25.60 21.20 7.69
N GLU A 12 25.98 21.47 6.44
CA GLU A 12 25.72 20.65 5.25
C GLU A 12 26.21 19.20 5.21
N LEU A 13 27.31 18.77 5.86
CA LEU A 13 27.58 17.32 5.93
C LEU A 13 26.50 16.63 6.80
N ARG A 14 25.89 17.40 7.72
CA ARG A 14 24.72 17.01 8.53
C ARG A 14 23.38 17.31 7.81
N GLN A 15 23.29 18.35 6.96
CA GLN A 15 22.10 18.79 6.22
C GLN A 15 21.98 18.25 4.79
N LEU A 16 22.96 17.51 4.25
CA LEU A 16 22.75 16.63 3.07
C LEU A 16 21.65 15.59 3.35
N LEU A 17 21.22 15.48 4.61
CA LEU A 17 20.11 14.71 5.16
C LEU A 17 18.83 15.55 5.42
N ALA A 18 18.82 16.83 5.06
CA ALA A 18 17.78 17.81 5.39
C ALA A 18 17.71 18.93 4.32
N GLY A 19 17.23 18.63 3.11
CA GLY A 19 17.26 19.58 1.98
C GLY A 19 15.94 19.76 1.21
N ASP A 20 15.46 21.00 1.22
CA ASP A 20 14.66 21.76 0.25
C ASP A 20 13.43 21.14 -0.45
N VAL A 21 12.25 21.59 0.02
CA VAL A 21 10.94 21.37 -0.60
C VAL A 21 10.79 22.25 -1.86
N CYS A 22 11.00 21.66 -3.03
CA CYS A 22 10.24 22.03 -4.22
C CYS A 22 9.05 21.07 -4.35
N LEU A 23 7.83 21.60 -4.29
CA LEU A 23 6.57 20.86 -4.45
C LEU A 23 6.51 20.19 -5.84
N ALA A 24 7.01 18.96 -5.95
CA ALA A 24 6.68 18.05 -7.03
C ALA A 24 5.79 16.97 -6.44
N SER A 25 4.50 17.01 -6.79
CA SER A 25 3.51 16.00 -6.45
C SER A 25 3.90 14.65 -7.06
N ASP A 26 4.31 13.69 -6.23
CA ASP A 26 4.47 12.30 -6.63
C ASP A 26 3.10 11.67 -6.92
N PRO A 27 2.92 10.96 -8.05
CA PRO A 27 1.74 10.14 -8.25
C PRO A 27 1.90 8.82 -7.49
N ILE A 28 1.19 8.67 -6.37
CA ILE A 28 1.07 7.39 -5.67
C ILE A 28 0.44 6.35 -6.63
N GLU A 29 1.22 5.33 -7.01
CA GLU A 29 0.70 4.07 -7.50
C GLU A 29 -0.05 3.37 -6.36
N ARG A 30 -1.38 3.42 -6.42
CA ARG A 30 -2.25 2.50 -5.68
C ARG A 30 -2.24 1.16 -6.42
N ILE A 31 -1.42 0.22 -5.95
CA ILE A 31 -1.71 -1.21 -6.13
C ILE A 31 -2.67 -1.61 -5.01
N ALA A 32 -3.76 -2.25 -5.39
CA ALA A 32 -4.88 -2.58 -4.54
C ALA A 32 -4.51 -3.68 -3.53
N GLU A 33 -4.62 -3.37 -2.25
CA GLU A 33 -4.89 -4.34 -1.19
C GLU A 33 -6.15 -3.86 -0.47
N GLY A 34 -7.21 -4.66 -0.55
CA GLY A 34 -8.49 -4.40 0.09
C GLY A 34 -8.46 -4.92 1.52
N GLU A 35 -8.49 -4.02 2.49
CA GLU A 35 -8.96 -4.33 3.84
C GLU A 35 -9.95 -3.27 4.33
N SER A 36 -11.08 -3.80 4.80
CA SER A 36 -12.28 -3.09 5.21
C SER A 36 -12.07 -2.30 6.50
N ALA A 37 -12.46 -1.04 6.49
CA ALA A 37 -12.47 -0.15 7.65
C ALA A 37 -13.52 -0.58 8.69
N SER A 38 -13.13 -0.62 9.96
CA SER A 38 -14.07 -0.66 11.09
C SER A 38 -14.05 0.67 11.88
N PRO A 39 -15.19 1.19 12.38
CA PRO A 39 -15.27 2.54 12.93
C PRO A 39 -15.12 2.57 14.47
N ALA A 40 -14.18 3.36 14.97
CA ALA A 40 -14.11 3.69 16.40
C ALA A 40 -15.02 4.89 16.72
N ILE A 41 -16.15 4.59 17.35
CA ILE A 41 -17.11 5.55 17.92
C ILE A 41 -16.54 6.13 19.21
N ALA A 42 -16.10 7.39 19.19
CA ALA A 42 -15.87 8.17 20.41
C ALA A 42 -17.18 8.75 20.94
N ARG A 43 -17.63 8.24 22.10
CA ARG A 43 -18.77 8.76 22.87
C ARG A 43 -18.49 10.19 23.34
N VAL A 44 -19.24 11.18 22.85
CA VAL A 44 -19.33 12.52 23.44
C VAL A 44 -20.68 12.70 24.14
N ALA A 45 -20.61 13.26 25.34
CA ALA A 45 -21.70 13.42 26.28
C ALA A 45 -22.86 14.28 25.77
N THR A 46 -24.04 13.91 26.22
CA THR A 46 -25.35 14.54 26.00
C THR A 46 -25.46 15.92 26.66
N SER A 47 -25.86 16.94 25.88
CA SER A 47 -26.68 18.04 26.38
C SER A 47 -27.52 18.61 25.24
N GLY A 48 -28.84 18.61 25.42
CA GLY A 48 -29.80 18.95 24.38
C GLY A 48 -30.16 20.43 24.34
N PHE A 49 -30.59 20.91 23.16
CA PHE A 49 -31.58 21.99 23.02
C PHE A 49 -32.36 21.83 21.71
N SER A 50 -33.63 22.23 21.76
CA SER A 50 -34.69 22.02 20.78
C SER A 50 -35.00 23.29 19.96
N ALA A 51 -35.14 23.11 18.63
CA ALA A 51 -35.94 23.86 17.63
C ALA A 51 -35.62 25.38 17.42
N THR A 52 -35.73 26.04 16.25
CA THR A 52 -36.59 25.92 15.05
C THR A 52 -35.98 26.69 13.84
N ALA A 53 -36.19 26.16 12.62
CA ALA A 53 -36.47 26.79 11.30
C ALA A 53 -35.66 27.98 10.70
N ASP A 54 -35.26 27.74 9.44
CA ASP A 54 -35.12 28.65 8.27
C ASP A 54 -34.03 29.72 8.22
N THR A 55 -32.94 29.45 7.49
CA THR A 55 -32.68 30.01 6.13
C THR A 55 -31.35 29.51 5.55
N LEU A 56 -31.34 29.22 4.25
CA LEU A 56 -30.20 28.79 3.44
C LEU A 56 -28.99 29.74 3.57
N ALA A 57 -27.93 29.24 4.20
CA ALA A 57 -26.55 29.55 3.86
C ALA A 57 -25.76 28.25 4.12
N THR A 58 -25.12 27.71 3.08
CA THR A 58 -24.18 26.60 3.19
C THR A 58 -22.99 27.02 4.05
N ALA A 59 -23.15 26.86 5.36
CA ALA A 59 -22.07 26.85 6.33
C ALA A 59 -21.49 25.44 6.33
N LEU A 60 -20.31 25.28 5.72
CA LEU A 60 -19.42 24.19 6.07
C LEU A 60 -19.14 24.31 7.59
N PRO A 61 -19.24 23.23 8.38
CA PRO A 61 -18.87 23.31 9.78
C PRO A 61 -17.38 23.65 9.85
N ALA A 62 -17.07 24.77 10.50
CA ALA A 62 -15.74 25.07 11.02
C ALA A 62 -15.42 24.04 12.12
N ALA A 63 -15.13 22.81 11.73
CA ALA A 63 -14.12 22.07 12.46
C ALA A 63 -12.88 22.94 12.39
N ALA A 64 -12.32 23.30 13.55
CA ALA A 64 -11.01 23.91 13.61
C ALA A 64 -10.06 22.93 12.91
N ILE A 65 -9.81 23.17 11.61
CA ILE A 65 -8.61 22.72 10.94
C ILE A 65 -7.53 23.51 11.67
N HIS A 66 -7.10 22.98 12.82
CA HIS A 66 -5.82 23.38 13.37
C HIS A 66 -4.86 23.27 12.20
N PRO A 67 -4.09 24.33 11.87
CA PRO A 67 -2.99 24.17 10.92
C PRO A 67 -2.24 22.91 11.37
N PRO A 68 -1.90 21.99 10.46
CA PRO A 68 -1.23 20.75 10.84
C PRO A 68 -0.10 21.16 11.78
N PHE A 69 -0.07 20.57 12.97
CA PHE A 69 1.11 20.63 13.83
C PHE A 69 2.28 20.44 12.89
N ILE A 70 3.07 21.49 12.69
CA ILE A 70 4.28 21.39 11.90
C ILE A 70 5.17 20.54 12.79
N LEU A 71 5.03 19.21 12.63
CA LEU A 71 6.05 18.26 13.01
C LEU A 71 7.34 18.84 12.44
N PRO A 72 8.45 18.88 13.22
CA PRO A 72 9.72 19.33 12.67
C PRO A 72 9.91 18.62 11.33
N ALA A 73 9.95 19.41 10.25
CA ALA A 73 10.11 18.86 8.92
C ALA A 73 11.32 17.94 8.97
N PHE A 74 11.18 16.75 8.38
CA PHE A 74 12.24 15.75 8.27
C PHE A 74 13.52 16.45 7.82
N GLY A 75 14.51 16.51 8.72
CA GLY A 75 15.69 17.39 8.58
C GLY A 75 15.99 18.31 9.78
N SER A 76 15.48 18.03 10.98
CA SER A 76 15.86 18.79 12.17
C SER A 76 17.23 18.36 12.71
N ASP A 77 18.16 19.30 12.84
CA ASP A 77 19.50 19.12 13.46
C ASP A 77 19.40 19.39 14.97
N LEU A 78 18.85 18.44 15.71
CA LEU A 78 18.55 18.52 17.14
C LEU A 78 19.66 17.91 18.02
N LEU A 79 20.74 17.44 17.41
CA LEU A 79 21.92 16.90 18.05
C LEU A 79 23.16 17.60 17.50
N ALA A 80 23.89 18.29 18.37
CA ALA A 80 25.17 18.90 18.01
C ALA A 80 26.25 18.56 19.04
N GLU A 81 27.46 18.28 18.56
CA GLU A 81 28.66 18.15 19.37
C GLU A 81 29.73 19.19 18.98
N ASP A 82 30.36 19.80 19.99
CA ASP A 82 31.57 20.59 19.84
C ASP A 82 32.53 20.40 21.04
N ALA A 83 33.68 19.82 20.74
CA ALA A 83 34.74 19.46 21.68
C ALA A 83 34.25 18.57 22.84
N ASN A 84 33.96 19.19 23.99
CA ASN A 84 33.57 18.48 25.22
C ASN A 84 32.09 18.73 25.59
N LEU A 85 31.31 19.40 24.75
CA LEU A 85 29.90 19.66 25.00
C LEU A 85 29.05 18.98 23.92
N VAL A 86 28.04 18.25 24.37
CA VAL A 86 26.99 17.70 23.52
C VAL A 86 25.68 18.38 23.88
N ALA A 87 24.96 18.88 22.87
CA ALA A 87 23.63 19.45 23.01
C ALA A 87 22.64 18.58 22.25
N ALA A 88 21.59 18.13 22.93
CA ALA A 88 20.58 17.26 22.34
C ALA A 88 19.18 17.71 22.78
N VAL A 89 18.24 17.78 21.84
CA VAL A 89 16.85 18.10 22.15
C VAL A 89 16.02 16.83 22.28
N ARG A 90 15.29 16.73 23.39
CA ARG A 90 14.20 15.79 23.56
C ARG A 90 12.87 16.43 23.19
N ASN A 91 12.14 15.79 22.29
CA ASN A 91 10.81 16.23 21.88
C ASN A 91 9.73 15.26 22.39
N ASP A 92 9.16 15.57 23.57
CA ASP A 92 8.09 14.77 24.18
C ASP A 92 6.79 14.78 23.36
N ALA A 93 6.59 15.76 22.48
CA ALA A 93 5.39 15.82 21.63
C ALA A 93 5.33 14.65 20.64
N LEU A 94 6.49 14.15 20.17
CA LEU A 94 6.54 12.98 19.30
C LEU A 94 5.98 11.75 20.02
N ALA A 95 6.23 11.62 21.33
CA ALA A 95 5.83 10.47 22.16
C ALA A 95 4.31 10.26 22.30
N GLY A 96 3.44 11.13 21.75
CA GLY A 96 1.99 10.96 21.82
C GLY A 96 1.41 10.98 23.25
N VAL A 97 2.21 11.35 24.25
CA VAL A 97 1.81 11.42 25.66
C VAL A 97 0.97 12.69 25.85
N SER A 98 -0.30 12.59 25.45
CA SER A 98 -1.26 13.70 25.35
C SER A 98 -1.66 14.36 26.68
N GLU A 99 -1.20 13.86 27.83
CA GLU A 99 -1.70 14.33 29.14
C GLU A 99 -0.99 15.55 29.73
N GLY A 100 -0.10 16.21 29.00
CA GLY A 100 0.42 17.51 29.41
C GLY A 100 1.15 18.19 28.27
N ASN A 101 0.96 19.51 28.15
CA ASN A 101 1.73 20.36 27.24
C ASN A 101 3.21 20.35 27.64
N ARG A 102 3.92 19.26 27.33
CA ARG A 102 5.34 19.11 27.61
C ARG A 102 6.11 19.79 26.50
N SER A 103 6.60 20.98 26.84
CA SER A 103 7.62 21.69 26.07
C SER A 103 8.81 20.77 25.74
N PRO A 104 9.34 20.80 24.50
CA PRO A 104 10.63 20.19 24.19
C PRO A 104 11.71 20.64 25.17
N THR A 105 12.71 19.80 25.44
CA THR A 105 13.78 20.12 26.39
C THR A 105 15.13 20.01 25.71
N LEU A 106 15.94 21.06 25.82
CA LEU A 106 17.35 21.06 25.42
C LEU A 106 18.19 20.52 26.57
N HIS A 107 18.86 19.40 26.35
CA HIS A 107 19.79 18.78 27.28
C HIS A 107 21.22 19.11 26.85
N LEU A 108 22.05 19.51 27.82
CA LEU A 108 23.46 19.81 27.65
C LEU A 108 24.27 18.80 28.46
N PHE A 109 25.29 18.22 27.85
CA PHE A 109 26.14 17.21 28.46
C PHE A 109 27.61 17.59 28.37
N ASP A 110 28.29 17.57 29.51
CA ASP A 110 29.74 17.70 29.57
C ASP A 110 30.38 16.31 29.42
N ARG A 111 31.24 16.20 28.42
CA ARG A 111 32.04 15.01 28.17
C ARG A 111 33.21 14.93 29.16
N GLN A 112 33.27 13.81 29.87
CA GLN A 112 34.34 13.50 30.81
C GLN A 112 35.56 12.88 30.10
N ASP A 113 36.68 12.77 30.81
CA ASP A 113 37.93 12.18 30.30
C ASP A 113 37.79 10.70 29.87
N ASP A 114 36.76 9.99 30.36
CA ASP A 114 36.44 8.60 30.01
C ASP A 114 35.37 8.50 28.91
N ASP A 115 35.10 9.60 28.21
CA ASP A 115 34.05 9.77 27.18
C ASP A 115 32.61 9.63 27.68
N THR A 116 32.37 9.44 28.99
CA THR A 116 31.00 9.45 29.52
C THR A 116 30.41 10.86 29.44
N LEU A 117 29.11 10.93 29.15
CA LEU A 117 28.35 12.17 29.11
C LEU A 117 27.67 12.40 30.47
N VAL A 118 27.92 13.55 31.08
CA VAL A 118 27.28 13.98 32.32
C VAL A 118 26.40 15.18 32.02
N GLU A 119 25.10 15.07 32.29
CA GLU A 119 24.16 16.18 32.07
C GLU A 119 24.54 17.39 32.93
N SER A 120 24.84 18.51 32.27
CA SER A 120 25.20 19.78 32.91
C SER A 120 23.99 20.71 33.04
N ALA A 121 23.03 20.64 32.10
CA ALA A 121 21.73 21.31 32.23
C ALA A 121 20.62 20.67 31.37
N ALA A 122 19.39 20.93 31.79
CA ALA A 122 18.17 20.66 31.02
C ALA A 122 17.31 21.93 30.97
N ILE A 123 16.99 22.41 29.78
CA ILE A 123 16.32 23.69 29.54
C ILE A 123 15.02 23.46 28.74
N ALA A 124 13.87 23.67 29.39
CA ALA A 124 12.58 23.60 28.70
C ALA A 124 12.43 24.72 27.66
N LEU A 125 12.05 24.35 26.44
CA LEU A 125 11.90 25.22 25.29
C LEU A 125 10.42 25.60 25.11
N GLN A 126 10.14 26.90 25.06
CA GLN A 126 8.79 27.43 24.84
C GLN A 126 8.44 27.53 23.34
N PHE A 127 9.17 26.81 22.48
CA PHE A 127 8.98 26.78 21.04
C PHE A 127 9.28 25.38 20.50
N SER A 128 8.90 25.10 19.25
CA SER A 128 9.21 23.85 18.55
C SER A 128 10.59 23.97 17.90
N PRO A 129 11.66 23.40 18.50
CA PRO A 129 13.01 23.50 17.97
C PRO A 129 13.13 22.71 16.67
N THR A 130 14.04 23.17 15.82
CA THR A 130 14.38 22.54 14.55
C THR A 130 15.89 22.38 14.39
N HIS A 131 16.69 23.24 15.01
CA HIS A 131 18.14 23.23 14.91
C HIS A 131 18.79 23.57 16.25
N VAL A 132 19.97 23.01 16.49
CA VAL A 132 20.88 23.34 17.59
C VAL A 132 22.24 23.64 17.00
N VAL A 133 22.76 24.83 17.24
CA VAL A 133 24.10 25.25 16.79
C VAL A 133 24.98 25.42 18.02
N LEU A 134 26.17 24.79 17.97
CA LEU A 134 27.23 24.97 18.95
C LEU A 134 28.33 25.85 18.39
N THR A 135 28.79 26.81 19.19
CA THR A 135 30.01 27.56 18.94
C THR A 135 30.97 27.39 20.11
N ASP A 136 32.19 27.90 19.99
CA ASP A 136 33.18 27.93 21.08
C ASP A 136 32.61 28.50 22.39
N ARG A 137 31.60 29.38 22.33
CA ARG A 137 31.08 30.13 23.49
C ARG A 137 29.57 30.01 23.71
N LEU A 138 28.80 29.60 22.71
CA LEU A 138 27.34 29.63 22.74
C LEU A 138 26.71 28.28 22.40
N VAL A 139 25.54 28.03 22.99
CA VAL A 139 24.57 27.04 22.52
C VAL A 139 23.34 27.79 22.02
N ILE A 140 22.93 27.52 20.78
CA ILE A 140 21.83 28.24 20.13
C ILE A 140 20.78 27.22 19.66
N ALA A 141 19.62 27.19 20.32
CA ALA A 141 18.48 26.41 19.86
C ALA A 141 17.53 27.29 19.04
N ILE A 142 17.19 26.85 17.83
CA ILE A 142 16.43 27.63 16.85
C ILE A 142 15.19 26.86 16.41
N GLY A 143 14.04 27.51 16.36
CA GLY A 143 12.81 26.87 15.92
C GLY A 143 11.65 27.84 15.75
N SER A 144 10.44 27.32 15.69
CA SER A 144 9.22 28.11 15.48
C SER A 144 8.33 28.11 16.71
N SER A 145 7.71 29.25 17.03
CA SER A 145 6.71 29.35 18.10
C SER A 145 5.48 28.47 17.78
N PRO A 146 4.96 27.67 18.73
CA PRO A 146 3.95 26.63 18.50
C PRO A 146 2.59 27.15 18.07
N ASP A 147 2.27 28.42 18.28
CA ASP A 147 0.97 28.99 17.92
C ASP A 147 1.08 30.44 17.45
N ALA A 148 0.46 30.71 16.30
CA ALA A 148 -0.34 31.90 16.13
C ALA A 148 -1.51 31.78 17.11
N ASP A 149 -1.66 32.70 18.08
CA ASP A 149 -2.83 32.71 18.97
C ASP A 149 -4.10 32.38 18.15
N SER A 150 -5.02 31.57 18.69
CA SER A 150 -6.29 31.17 18.03
C SER A 150 -7.11 32.33 17.42
N THR A 151 -6.77 33.58 17.76
CA THR A 151 -7.27 34.81 17.15
C THR A 151 -6.73 35.09 15.75
N GLY A 152 -5.75 34.32 15.24
CA GLY A 152 -5.15 34.46 13.90
C GLY A 152 -4.36 35.75 13.68
N THR A 153 -4.09 36.52 14.74
CA THR A 153 -3.53 37.89 14.62
C THR A 153 -2.02 37.94 14.69
N GLN A 154 -1.34 36.93 15.21
CA GLN A 154 0.12 36.87 15.22
C GLN A 154 0.56 35.80 14.22
N GLY A 155 1.29 36.18 13.18
CA GLY A 155 1.92 35.23 12.28
C GLY A 155 2.96 34.36 13.01
N PRO A 156 3.43 33.28 12.38
CA PRO A 156 4.51 32.47 12.95
C PRO A 156 5.75 33.34 13.24
N ARG A 157 6.51 32.92 14.24
CA ARG A 157 7.77 33.54 14.64
C ARG A 157 8.86 32.51 14.78
N THR A 158 10.03 32.83 14.26
CA THR A 158 11.26 32.09 14.53
C THR A 158 11.84 32.56 15.86
N VAL A 159 12.18 31.62 16.72
CA VAL A 159 12.72 31.87 18.06
C VAL A 159 14.12 31.27 18.14
N LEU A 160 15.07 32.07 18.61
CA LEU A 160 16.43 31.65 18.95
C LEU A 160 16.58 31.74 20.46
N LEU A 161 16.87 30.64 21.12
CA LEU A 161 17.36 30.61 22.50
C LEU A 161 18.88 30.52 22.46
N VAL A 162 19.55 31.53 23.02
CA VAL A 162 21.00 31.60 23.11
C VAL A 162 21.40 31.41 24.56
N VAL A 163 22.29 30.47 24.82
CA VAL A 163 22.80 30.11 26.15
C VAL A 163 24.32 30.23 26.13
N SER A 164 24.89 30.95 27.10
CA SER A 164 26.36 30.99 27.26
C SER A 164 26.86 29.63 27.76
N ARG A 165 27.92 29.10 27.16
CA ARG A 165 28.58 27.85 27.61
C ARG A 165 29.25 28.02 28.98
N ASP A 166 29.75 29.22 29.27
CA ASP A 166 30.45 29.52 30.52
C ASP A 166 29.48 29.80 31.70
N ASP A 167 28.25 30.25 31.41
CA ASP A 167 27.20 30.49 32.39
C ASP A 167 25.82 30.12 31.83
N LEU A 168 25.36 28.90 32.12
CA LEU A 168 24.07 28.37 31.62
C LEU A 168 22.85 29.16 32.14
N ALA A 169 23.02 30.01 33.16
CA ALA A 169 21.98 30.91 33.63
C ALA A 169 21.88 32.18 32.75
N ASP A 170 22.95 32.55 32.05
CA ASP A 170 22.96 33.63 31.07
C ASP A 170 22.36 33.12 29.75
N ARG A 171 21.07 33.38 29.61
CA ARG A 171 20.28 32.99 28.45
C ARG A 171 19.48 34.17 27.93
N SER A 172 19.41 34.30 26.62
CA SER A 172 18.61 35.30 25.94
C SER A 172 17.74 34.65 24.87
N THR A 173 16.59 35.26 24.61
CA THR A 173 15.68 34.81 23.55
C THR A 173 15.52 35.93 22.54
N ILE A 174 15.75 35.60 21.28
CA ILE A 174 15.53 36.49 20.13
C ILE A 174 14.35 35.95 19.34
N SER A 175 13.43 36.83 18.96
CA SER A 175 12.31 36.49 18.09
C SER A 175 12.44 37.25 16.78
N LEU A 176 12.29 36.53 15.67
CA LEU A 176 12.23 37.07 14.32
C LEU A 176 10.81 36.90 13.78
N ASP A 177 10.35 37.86 12.99
CA ASP A 177 9.03 37.81 12.37
C ASP A 177 9.04 36.81 11.20
N GLY A 178 8.01 35.96 11.11
CA GLY A 178 7.92 34.89 10.10
C GLY A 178 8.28 33.51 10.64
N GLY A 179 7.85 32.47 9.93
CA GLY A 179 8.25 31.09 10.22
C GLY A 179 9.68 30.82 9.74
N LEU A 180 10.33 29.81 10.32
CA LEU A 180 11.69 29.47 9.93
C LEU A 180 11.72 28.90 8.51
N ALA A 181 12.56 29.48 7.65
CA ALA A 181 12.73 29.05 6.25
C ALA A 181 14.04 28.27 6.04
N GLY A 182 15.10 28.61 6.76
CA GLY A 182 16.41 27.94 6.64
C GLY A 182 17.44 28.55 7.59
N ILE A 183 18.48 27.78 7.89
CA ILE A 183 19.61 28.18 8.74
C ILE A 183 20.89 27.77 8.05
N ALA A 184 21.87 28.67 8.10
CA ALA A 184 23.21 28.40 7.65
C ALA A 184 24.24 28.95 8.65
N HIS A 185 25.35 28.26 8.82
CA HIS A 185 26.42 28.62 9.75
C HIS A 185 27.77 28.56 9.04
N HIS A 186 28.48 29.67 9.02
CA HIS A 186 29.79 29.77 8.38
C HIS A 186 30.73 30.61 9.23
N ASP A 187 31.84 30.02 9.64
CA ASP A 187 32.79 30.61 10.59
C ASP A 187 32.09 31.12 11.86
N ASP A 188 32.22 32.41 12.16
CA ASP A 188 31.64 33.08 13.33
C ASP A 188 30.26 33.70 13.01
N ARG A 189 29.56 33.23 11.97
CA ARG A 189 28.31 33.82 11.51
C ARG A 189 27.18 32.83 11.41
N LEU A 190 26.04 33.22 11.97
CA LEU A 190 24.79 32.49 11.87
C LEU A 190 23.79 33.26 10.99
N PHE A 191 23.31 32.61 9.95
CA PHE A 191 22.31 33.11 9.02
C PHE A 191 20.97 32.45 9.33
N VAL A 192 19.94 33.24 9.58
CA VAL A 192 18.59 32.74 9.83
C VAL A 192 17.63 33.36 8.81
N SER A 193 17.08 32.52 7.94
CA SER A 193 16.06 32.89 6.97
C SER A 193 14.67 32.64 7.53
N THR A 194 13.78 33.62 7.38
CA THR A 194 12.39 33.56 7.86
C THR A 194 11.43 33.93 6.74
N TYR A 195 10.25 33.31 6.68
CA TYR A 195 9.23 33.60 5.67
C TYR A 195 7.92 34.03 6.32
N GLN A 196 7.21 34.96 5.71
CA GLN A 196 5.86 35.32 6.15
C GLN A 196 4.86 34.50 5.33
N PRO A 197 4.11 33.56 5.94
CA PRO A 197 3.06 32.87 5.21
C PRO A 197 2.00 33.88 4.76
N PRO A 198 1.46 33.77 3.55
CA PRO A 198 0.34 34.59 3.13
C PRO A 198 -0.83 34.34 4.08
N GLY A 199 -1.57 35.40 4.45
CA GLY A 199 -2.72 35.32 5.36
C GLY A 199 -3.94 34.55 4.83
N PHE A 200 -3.79 33.79 3.74
CA PHE A 200 -4.84 33.02 3.09
C PHE A 200 -4.40 31.56 2.94
N PRO A 201 -5.32 30.59 3.03
CA PRO A 201 -5.00 29.18 2.82
C PRO A 201 -4.36 29.00 1.43
N PRO A 202 -3.28 28.22 1.30
CA PRO A 202 -2.52 28.10 0.07
C PRO A 202 -3.41 27.55 -1.04
N GLN A 203 -3.67 28.36 -2.07
CA GLN A 203 -4.12 27.85 -3.35
C GLN A 203 -2.89 27.33 -4.12
N LEU A 204 -3.08 26.25 -4.88
CA LEU A 204 -2.08 25.26 -5.32
C LEU A 204 -0.80 25.74 -6.05
N PHE A 205 -0.57 27.03 -6.27
CA PHE A 205 0.66 27.54 -6.90
C PHE A 205 0.99 28.94 -6.39
N LEU A 206 1.68 29.04 -5.25
CA LEU A 206 2.23 30.31 -4.79
C LEU A 206 3.61 30.52 -5.43
N PRO A 207 3.92 31.72 -5.95
CA PRO A 207 5.31 32.07 -6.27
C PRO A 207 6.18 31.94 -5.01
N PRO A 208 7.51 31.75 -5.15
CA PRO A 208 8.40 31.69 -4.01
C PRO A 208 8.18 32.94 -3.12
N LEU A 209 7.88 32.69 -1.85
CA LEU A 209 7.66 33.76 -0.89
C LEU A 209 9.01 34.40 -0.56
N PRO A 210 9.14 35.73 -0.59
CA PRO A 210 10.36 36.37 -0.15
C PRO A 210 10.63 35.98 1.30
N VAL A 211 11.90 35.70 1.59
CA VAL A 211 12.38 35.40 2.94
C VAL A 211 13.17 36.60 3.46
N THR A 212 13.08 36.87 4.76
CA THR A 212 13.99 37.81 5.42
C THR A 212 15.15 37.02 6.00
N ALA A 213 16.36 37.28 5.51
CA ALA A 213 17.58 36.76 6.10
C ALA A 213 18.10 37.71 7.18
N THR A 214 18.50 37.16 8.32
CA THR A 214 19.14 37.88 9.41
C THR A 214 20.48 37.22 9.71
N VAL A 215 21.55 38.02 9.72
CA VAL A 215 22.91 37.56 9.98
C VAL A 215 23.34 37.98 11.37
N PHE A 216 23.90 37.05 12.12
CA PHE A 216 24.36 37.26 13.47
C PHE A 216 25.86 36.93 13.61
N ASP A 217 26.55 37.71 14.43
CA ASP A 217 27.88 37.40 14.95
C ASP A 217 27.74 36.48 16.16
N VAL A 218 28.38 35.31 16.10
CA VAL A 218 28.36 34.29 17.16
C VAL A 218 29.75 34.02 17.76
N SER A 219 30.74 34.87 17.48
CA SER A 219 32.12 34.76 18.03
C SER A 219 32.23 35.08 19.52
N GLY A 220 31.27 35.82 20.09
CA GLY A 220 31.31 36.34 21.45
C GLY A 220 30.55 35.52 22.49
N ASP A 221 30.46 36.05 23.71
CA ASP A 221 29.61 35.52 24.80
C ASP A 221 28.11 35.83 24.62
N SER A 222 27.77 36.58 23.57
CA SER A 222 26.41 36.96 23.23
C SER A 222 26.30 37.04 21.72
N ILE A 223 25.12 36.72 21.19
CA ILE A 223 24.84 36.92 19.77
C ILE A 223 24.55 38.41 19.50
N SER A 224 25.03 38.93 18.37
CA SER A 224 24.68 40.29 17.94
C SER A 224 24.30 40.32 16.47
N ARG A 225 23.24 41.06 16.12
CA ARG A 225 22.79 41.17 14.72
C ARG A 225 23.78 42.02 13.93
N ILE A 226 24.35 41.45 12.87
CA ILE A 226 25.22 42.14 11.93
C ILE A 226 24.36 42.84 10.87
N ALA A 227 23.53 42.09 10.15
CA ALA A 227 22.79 42.60 9.01
C ALA A 227 21.43 41.91 8.83
N SER A 228 20.54 42.52 8.05
CA SER A 228 19.29 41.89 7.61
C SER A 228 18.87 42.39 6.24
N GLY A 229 18.15 41.57 5.48
CA GLY A 229 17.59 41.94 4.18
C GLY A 229 16.62 40.89 3.65
N GLU A 230 15.80 41.30 2.69
CA GLU A 230 14.92 40.38 1.95
C GLU A 230 15.70 39.67 0.85
N LEU A 231 15.48 38.36 0.75
CA LEU A 231 16.02 37.46 -0.28
C LEU A 231 14.85 36.67 -0.90
N PRO A 232 14.99 36.19 -2.14
CA PRO A 232 13.93 35.42 -2.78
C PRO A 232 13.80 33.98 -2.26
N HIS A 233 14.86 33.43 -1.65
CA HIS A 233 14.91 32.06 -1.12
C HIS A 233 15.77 32.00 0.15
N ALA A 234 15.59 30.93 0.94
CA ALA A 234 16.39 30.69 2.15
C ALA A 234 17.88 30.53 1.81
N ILE A 235 18.75 30.92 2.76
CA ILE A 235 20.19 30.76 2.64
C ILE A 235 20.56 29.34 3.10
N THR A 236 21.39 28.66 2.32
CA THR A 236 22.04 27.40 2.67
C THR A 236 23.54 27.63 2.93
N ASP A 237 24.22 26.70 3.58
CA ASP A 237 25.66 26.82 3.88
C ASP A 237 26.51 27.00 2.62
N ASN A 238 26.22 26.25 1.56
CA ASN A 238 26.91 26.32 0.27
C ASN A 238 26.75 27.66 -0.47
N ALA A 239 25.82 28.50 -0.04
CA ALA A 239 25.56 29.81 -0.64
C ALA A 239 26.41 30.93 -0.02
N ILE A 240 27.26 30.64 0.98
CA ILE A 240 28.01 31.65 1.74
C ILE A 240 29.52 31.57 1.43
N ALA A 241 30.13 32.73 1.21
CA ALA A 241 31.58 32.90 1.22
C ALA A 241 31.97 34.22 1.88
N GLY A 242 32.31 34.16 3.17
CA GLY A 242 32.65 35.34 3.97
C GLY A 242 31.48 36.34 4.09
N ASP A 243 31.61 37.50 3.44
CA ASP A 243 30.58 38.55 3.39
C ASP A 243 29.61 38.40 2.21
N ASP A 244 29.91 37.51 1.26
CA ASP A 244 29.14 37.31 0.05
C ASP A 244 28.16 36.14 0.19
N LEU A 245 26.99 36.32 -0.43
CA LEU A 245 25.89 35.39 -0.48
C LEU A 245 25.48 35.19 -1.94
N LEU A 246 25.34 33.96 -2.40
CA LEU A 246 24.86 33.65 -3.75
C LEU A 246 23.46 33.05 -3.69
N VAL A 247 22.49 33.75 -4.26
CA VAL A 247 21.09 33.31 -4.30
C VAL A 247 20.62 33.27 -5.74
N VAL A 248 19.94 32.20 -6.14
CA VAL A 248 19.30 32.17 -7.47
C VAL A 248 17.87 32.68 -7.35
N GLU A 249 17.54 33.73 -8.10
CA GLU A 249 16.22 34.33 -8.14
C GLU A 249 15.47 33.95 -9.41
N GLN A 250 14.18 33.67 -9.29
CA GLN A 250 13.25 33.69 -10.42
C GLN A 250 12.69 35.10 -10.54
N ILE A 251 12.95 35.76 -11.67
CA ILE A 251 12.30 37.05 -11.94
C ILE A 251 10.88 36.74 -12.42
N PRO A 252 9.83 37.17 -11.69
CA PRO A 252 8.48 37.04 -12.19
C PRO A 252 8.43 37.78 -13.52
N GLN A 253 7.99 37.12 -14.60
CA GLN A 253 7.68 37.86 -15.82
C GLN A 253 6.55 38.82 -15.48
N THR A 254 6.90 40.09 -15.23
CA THR A 254 5.92 41.18 -15.11
C THR A 254 5.05 41.09 -16.35
N GLU A 255 3.76 40.80 -16.17
CA GLU A 255 2.76 40.66 -17.23
C GLU A 255 2.89 41.84 -18.20
N THR A 256 3.72 41.67 -19.22
CA THR A 256 4.07 42.76 -20.11
C THR A 256 2.94 42.78 -21.13
N SER A 257 1.94 43.60 -20.83
CA SER A 257 0.85 44.04 -21.70
C SER A 257 -0.16 42.97 -22.16
N GLY A 258 -1.02 42.54 -21.23
CA GLY A 258 -2.32 41.92 -21.55
C GLY A 258 -3.35 42.87 -22.19
N GLU A 259 -3.00 44.13 -22.50
CA GLU A 259 -3.93 45.14 -23.04
C GLU A 259 -4.53 44.80 -24.43
N ASN A 260 -4.14 43.70 -25.09
CA ASN A 260 -4.68 43.31 -26.39
C ASN A 260 -5.20 41.85 -26.50
N ALA A 261 -5.39 41.13 -25.39
CA ALA A 261 -6.04 39.82 -25.48
C ALA A 261 -7.55 40.02 -25.75
N PRO A 262 -8.11 39.54 -26.87
CA PRO A 262 -9.51 39.74 -27.21
C PRO A 262 -10.44 39.15 -26.14
N GLU A 263 -11.41 39.93 -25.67
CA GLU A 263 -12.47 39.49 -24.75
C GLU A 263 -13.16 38.24 -25.31
N GLY A 264 -12.96 37.08 -24.68
CA GLY A 264 -13.71 35.86 -25.01
C GLY A 264 -12.94 34.54 -25.00
N THR A 265 -11.60 34.55 -24.96
CA THR A 265 -10.84 33.30 -24.80
C THR A 265 -10.76 32.92 -23.32
N THR A 266 -11.52 31.91 -22.92
CA THR A 266 -11.31 31.20 -21.66
C THR A 266 -9.86 30.74 -21.60
N ALA A 267 -9.09 31.23 -20.63
CA ALA A 267 -7.70 30.86 -20.44
C ALA A 267 -7.62 29.36 -20.13
N SER A 268 -7.46 28.54 -21.18
CA SER A 268 -6.95 27.18 -20.99
C SER A 268 -5.61 27.33 -20.27
N SER A 269 -5.45 26.67 -19.12
CA SER A 269 -4.21 26.58 -18.34
C SER A 269 -2.98 26.79 -19.22
N GLY A 270 -2.51 28.03 -19.27
CA GLY A 270 -1.43 28.40 -20.18
C GLY A 270 -0.22 27.58 -19.80
N THR A 271 0.46 27.01 -20.78
CA THR A 271 1.75 26.37 -20.54
C THR A 271 2.63 27.31 -19.71
N PRO A 272 3.31 26.82 -18.66
CA PRO A 272 4.23 27.62 -17.86
C PRO A 272 5.15 28.44 -18.76
N VAL A 273 5.21 29.75 -18.51
CA VAL A 273 6.08 30.66 -19.27
C VAL A 273 7.46 30.60 -18.63
N ASP A 274 8.48 30.25 -19.43
CA ASP A 274 9.86 30.15 -19.00
C ASP A 274 10.30 31.46 -18.33
N SER A 275 10.48 31.43 -17.01
CA SER A 275 10.91 32.58 -16.22
C SER A 275 12.43 32.48 -16.08
N PRO A 276 13.21 33.39 -16.70
CA PRO A 276 14.67 33.29 -16.66
C PRO A 276 15.14 33.36 -15.21
N GLN A 277 16.07 32.48 -14.86
CA GLN A 277 16.71 32.50 -13.56
C GLN A 277 17.93 33.40 -13.56
N HIS A 278 18.21 33.98 -12.39
CA HIS A 278 19.31 34.90 -12.20
C HIS A 278 20.11 34.48 -10.97
N LEU A 279 21.39 34.17 -11.12
CA LEU A 279 22.29 34.09 -9.97
C LEU A 279 22.59 35.51 -9.51
N VAL A 280 22.32 35.79 -8.25
CA VAL A 280 22.50 37.11 -7.66
C VAL A 280 23.49 37.01 -6.52
N ARG A 281 24.52 37.87 -6.61
CA ARG A 281 25.48 38.07 -5.55
C ARG A 281 24.96 39.17 -4.64
N TYR A 282 24.69 38.78 -3.41
CA TYR A 282 24.42 39.64 -2.29
C TYR A 282 25.69 39.81 -1.46
N ARG A 283 25.82 40.95 -0.78
CA ARG A 283 26.92 41.21 0.15
C ARG A 283 26.41 41.90 1.40
N ILE A 284 27.00 41.56 2.53
CA ILE A 284 26.78 42.29 3.78
C ILE A 284 27.56 43.60 3.71
N VAL A 285 26.85 44.72 3.69
CA VAL A 285 27.43 46.07 3.70
C VAL A 285 26.78 46.85 4.82
N ASP A 286 27.58 47.24 5.80
CA ASP A 286 27.12 47.83 7.06
C ASP A 286 26.11 46.91 7.78
N ASP A 287 24.85 47.35 7.94
CA ASP A 287 23.78 46.59 8.60
C ASP A 287 22.73 46.00 7.62
N ALA A 288 23.03 46.01 6.31
CA ALA A 288 22.13 45.56 5.26
C ALA A 288 22.74 44.45 4.39
N ILE A 289 21.88 43.56 3.90
CA ILE A 289 22.21 42.62 2.82
C ILE A 289 21.83 43.29 1.51
N VAL A 290 22.83 43.65 0.70
CA VAL A 290 22.63 44.42 -0.54
C VAL A 290 22.93 43.57 -1.77
N LYS A 291 22.06 43.67 -2.78
CA LYS A 291 22.27 43.09 -4.10
C LYS A 291 23.41 43.83 -4.81
N ILE A 292 24.52 43.15 -5.06
CA ILE A 292 25.72 43.72 -5.70
C ILE A 292 25.64 43.54 -7.21
N ALA A 293 25.36 42.32 -7.64
CA ALA A 293 25.47 41.94 -9.04
C ALA A 293 24.50 40.83 -9.40
N THR A 294 24.26 40.67 -10.70
CA THR A 294 23.33 39.67 -11.23
C THR A 294 23.91 39.06 -12.49
N LEU A 295 23.83 37.74 -12.58
CA LEU A 295 24.19 36.95 -13.74
C LEU A 295 22.95 36.16 -14.18
N GLN A 296 22.51 36.34 -15.42
CA GLN A 296 21.41 35.56 -15.97
C GLN A 296 21.88 34.13 -16.24
N LEU A 297 21.14 33.16 -15.73
CA LEU A 297 21.34 31.73 -15.96
C LEU A 297 20.43 31.25 -17.10
N THR A 298 20.84 30.16 -17.74
CA THR A 298 20.04 29.53 -18.82
C THR A 298 19.02 28.53 -18.30
N ALA A 299 19.09 28.12 -17.03
CA ALA A 299 18.19 27.12 -16.43
C ALA A 299 16.79 27.69 -16.13
N ASP A 300 15.76 26.82 -16.16
CA ASP A 300 14.38 27.18 -15.85
C ASP A 300 14.08 27.04 -14.35
N SER A 301 14.79 26.14 -13.69
CA SER A 301 14.74 25.91 -12.24
C SER A 301 16.14 25.63 -11.70
N ASN A 302 16.43 26.13 -10.50
CA ASN A 302 17.71 25.92 -9.84
C ASN A 302 17.50 24.78 -8.88
N LEU A 303 18.40 23.82 -8.89
CA LEU A 303 18.34 22.68 -8.01
C LEU A 303 19.40 22.77 -6.94
N GLN A 304 20.63 23.16 -7.29
CA GLN A 304 21.74 23.23 -6.33
C GLN A 304 22.77 24.31 -6.71
N THR A 305 23.45 24.87 -5.72
CA THR A 305 24.55 25.82 -5.91
C THR A 305 25.63 25.55 -4.87
N ARG A 306 26.90 25.50 -5.27
CA ARG A 306 28.06 25.35 -4.38
C ARG A 306 29.12 26.38 -4.69
N ILE A 307 29.62 27.08 -3.66
CA ILE A 307 30.77 27.99 -3.75
C ILE A 307 32.05 27.22 -3.37
N SER A 308 33.15 27.48 -4.08
CA SER A 308 34.44 26.92 -3.70
C SER A 308 34.93 27.46 -2.36
N LYS A 309 35.73 26.67 -1.63
CA LYS A 309 36.25 27.04 -0.30
C LYS A 309 37.04 28.36 -0.28
N ASP A 310 37.60 28.80 -1.40
CA ASP A 310 38.31 30.07 -1.52
C ASP A 310 37.40 31.27 -1.88
N GLY A 311 36.11 31.02 -2.09
CA GLY A 311 35.10 32.00 -2.49
C GLY A 311 35.29 32.57 -3.90
N GLN A 312 36.21 32.01 -4.70
CA GLN A 312 36.56 32.57 -6.02
C GLN A 312 35.75 31.96 -7.16
N THR A 313 35.12 30.81 -6.97
CA THR A 313 34.35 30.12 -8.01
C THR A 313 33.05 29.56 -7.44
N ALA A 314 32.05 29.38 -8.29
CA ALA A 314 30.83 28.65 -7.95
C ALA A 314 30.40 27.73 -9.09
N VAL A 315 29.60 26.73 -8.70
CA VAL A 315 28.94 25.79 -9.59
C VAL A 315 27.44 25.85 -9.32
N VAL A 316 26.64 26.05 -10.36
CA VAL A 316 25.18 26.03 -10.28
C VAL A 316 24.65 24.90 -11.14
N PHE A 317 23.83 24.03 -10.56
CA PHE A 317 23.15 22.96 -11.27
C PHE A 317 21.64 23.26 -11.35
N GLY A 318 21.10 23.30 -12.56
CA GLY A 318 19.70 23.61 -12.80
C GLY A 318 19.04 22.71 -13.84
N GLN A 319 17.72 22.68 -13.84
CA GLN A 319 16.88 21.90 -14.75
C GLN A 319 16.18 22.81 -15.76
N HIS A 320 16.06 22.30 -16.99
CA HIS A 320 15.27 22.87 -18.08
C HIS A 320 13.98 22.05 -18.26
N GLN A 321 12.83 22.70 -18.19
CA GLN A 321 11.53 22.06 -18.40
C GLN A 321 11.25 21.77 -19.90
N ARG A 322 12.03 22.39 -20.82
CA ARG A 322 11.60 22.52 -22.22
C ARG A 322 12.64 22.26 -23.30
N LEU A 323 13.78 21.66 -23.01
CA LEU A 323 14.66 21.18 -24.08
C LEU A 323 14.02 19.93 -24.73
N LEU A 324 13.15 20.17 -25.72
CA LEU A 324 12.82 19.19 -26.74
C LEU A 324 14.10 18.91 -27.54
N PHE A 325 14.99 18.09 -26.98
CA PHE A 325 15.97 17.41 -27.80
C PHE A 325 15.17 16.69 -28.89
N PRO A 326 15.49 16.89 -30.19
CA PRO A 326 14.76 16.24 -31.25
C PRO A 326 14.69 14.76 -30.94
N ALA A 327 13.47 14.20 -30.90
CA ALA A 327 13.21 12.83 -30.47
C ALA A 327 13.96 11.84 -31.37
N VAL A 328 15.22 11.63 -31.08
CA VAL A 328 16.01 10.54 -31.63
C VAL A 328 15.68 9.34 -30.73
N VAL A 329 14.55 8.71 -31.07
CA VAL A 329 14.19 7.31 -30.76
C VAL A 329 13.81 6.94 -29.31
N ASP A 330 14.09 7.75 -28.27
CA ASP A 330 14.09 7.23 -26.88
C ASP A 330 13.31 8.04 -25.79
N GLY A 331 12.13 8.59 -26.09
CA GLY A 331 11.26 9.23 -25.09
C GLY A 331 11.62 10.70 -24.73
N PRO A 332 10.81 11.36 -23.87
CA PRO A 332 11.07 12.74 -23.44
C PRO A 332 12.38 12.81 -22.63
N GLN A 333 13.22 13.79 -22.92
CA GLN A 333 14.47 14.03 -22.20
C GLN A 333 14.30 15.25 -21.29
N ALA A 334 14.73 15.14 -20.04
CA ALA A 334 14.88 16.28 -19.15
C ALA A 334 16.25 16.92 -19.44
N GLY A 335 16.24 18.21 -19.76
CA GLY A 335 17.47 18.97 -19.91
C GLY A 335 17.95 19.45 -18.56
N PHE A 336 19.25 19.34 -18.30
CA PHE A 336 19.90 19.95 -17.13
C PHE A 336 21.06 20.83 -17.61
N SER A 337 21.55 21.72 -16.75
CA SER A 337 22.77 22.48 -17.03
C SER A 337 23.63 22.62 -15.78
N VAL A 338 24.94 22.57 -16.00
CA VAL A 338 25.96 22.95 -15.02
C VAL A 338 26.57 24.28 -15.48
N ALA A 339 26.42 25.33 -14.70
CA ALA A 339 27.07 26.62 -14.92
C ALA A 339 28.28 26.75 -14.00
N LEU A 340 29.45 26.92 -14.59
CA LEU A 340 30.70 27.24 -13.92
C LEU A 340 30.85 28.76 -13.89
N ILE A 341 31.03 29.32 -12.71
CA ILE A 341 30.93 30.75 -12.45
C ILE A 341 32.21 31.23 -11.77
N ASP A 342 32.78 32.30 -12.30
CA ASP A 342 33.92 33.02 -11.73
C ASP A 342 33.38 34.16 -10.84
N LEU A 343 33.85 34.18 -9.59
CA LEU A 343 33.49 35.13 -8.54
C LEU A 343 34.66 36.02 -8.11
N SER A 344 35.79 35.95 -8.82
CA SER A 344 37.00 36.71 -8.50
C SER A 344 36.82 38.23 -8.56
N ASP A 345 35.82 38.70 -9.32
CA ASP A 345 35.35 40.10 -9.36
C ASP A 345 33.94 40.25 -8.76
N ASP A 346 33.56 41.47 -8.36
CA ASP A 346 32.24 41.78 -7.79
C ASP A 346 31.06 41.37 -8.69
N GLN A 347 31.25 41.41 -10.01
CA GLN A 347 30.27 40.97 -10.99
C GLN A 347 30.53 39.49 -11.33
N PRO A 348 29.65 38.54 -10.94
CA PRO A 348 29.79 37.15 -11.33
C PRO A 348 29.83 37.02 -12.84
N GLN A 349 30.79 36.24 -13.34
CA GLN A 349 30.95 35.97 -14.76
C GLN A 349 30.69 34.49 -15.04
N LEU A 350 29.88 34.21 -16.05
CA LEU A 350 29.73 32.84 -16.53
C LEU A 350 31.05 32.43 -17.21
N PHE A 351 31.79 31.54 -16.57
CA PHE A 351 33.00 30.95 -17.15
C PHE A 351 32.58 30.01 -18.29
N GLN A 352 31.67 29.07 -18.00
CA GLN A 352 31.15 28.13 -18.99
C GLN A 352 29.81 27.55 -18.55
N ALA A 353 28.92 27.25 -19.50
CA ALA A 353 27.70 26.48 -19.26
C ALA A 353 27.75 25.15 -20.02
N VAL A 354 27.42 24.07 -19.34
CA VAL A 354 27.43 22.70 -19.87
C VAL A 354 25.99 22.18 -19.85
N ALA A 355 25.40 21.96 -21.02
CA ALA A 355 24.08 21.35 -21.13
C ALA A 355 24.18 19.83 -21.05
N LEU A 356 23.33 19.23 -20.23
CA LEU A 356 23.22 17.79 -20.01
C LEU A 356 21.82 17.35 -20.46
N ALA A 357 21.75 16.19 -21.13
CA ALA A 357 20.48 15.57 -21.48
C ALA A 357 20.36 14.28 -20.69
N THR A 358 19.25 14.12 -19.95
CA THR A 358 18.96 12.89 -19.20
C THR A 358 17.58 12.34 -19.55
N ARG A 359 17.33 11.05 -19.27
CA ARG A 359 16.02 10.44 -19.54
C ARG A 359 14.99 10.67 -18.44
N ASN A 360 15.42 10.96 -17.21
CA ASN A 360 14.52 11.09 -16.07
C ASN A 360 14.50 12.55 -15.59
N SER A 361 13.32 13.06 -15.24
CA SER A 361 13.20 14.34 -14.54
C SER A 361 13.67 14.26 -13.09
N GLN A 362 13.63 13.06 -12.49
CA GLN A 362 14.19 12.79 -11.17
C GLN A 362 15.67 12.43 -11.32
N VAL A 363 16.53 13.39 -11.04
CA VAL A 363 17.99 13.23 -11.10
C VAL A 363 18.56 13.46 -9.72
N LYS A 364 19.39 12.52 -9.26
CA LYS A 364 20.25 12.73 -8.10
C LYS A 364 21.56 13.35 -8.57
N VAL A 365 21.99 14.39 -7.87
CA VAL A 365 23.17 15.17 -8.19
C VAL A 365 23.97 15.41 -6.92
N GLU A 366 25.29 15.36 -7.06
CA GLU A 366 26.24 15.81 -6.05
C GLU A 366 27.23 16.76 -6.72
N ILE A 367 27.38 17.96 -6.16
CA ILE A 367 28.40 18.92 -6.58
C ILE A 367 29.60 18.74 -5.65
N GLY A 368 30.63 18.03 -6.10
CA GLY A 368 31.88 17.87 -5.36
C GLY A 368 32.87 19.02 -5.54
N GLU A 369 34.06 18.91 -4.94
CA GLU A 369 35.14 19.90 -5.12
C GLU A 369 35.67 19.93 -6.55
N ARG A 370 35.71 18.76 -7.22
CA ARG A 370 36.32 18.61 -8.56
C ARG A 370 35.35 18.24 -9.68
N ALA A 371 34.15 17.78 -9.34
CA ALA A 371 33.18 17.41 -10.36
C ALA A 371 31.74 17.51 -9.85
N VAL A 372 30.81 17.73 -10.79
CA VAL A 372 29.38 17.46 -10.60
C VAL A 372 29.09 16.06 -11.11
N VAL A 373 28.51 15.19 -10.27
CA VAL A 373 28.11 13.85 -10.67
C VAL A 373 26.58 13.78 -10.73
N VAL A 374 26.06 13.39 -11.89
CA VAL A 374 24.63 13.44 -12.22
C VAL A 374 24.16 12.05 -12.66
N ALA A 375 23.11 11.53 -12.03
CA ALA A 375 22.47 10.27 -12.43
C ALA A 375 21.65 10.45 -13.72
N ASP A 376 22.00 9.75 -14.81
CA ASP A 376 21.35 9.89 -16.13
C ASP A 376 20.04 9.06 -16.25
N GLY A 377 19.79 8.15 -15.32
CA GLY A 377 18.66 7.22 -15.36
C GLY A 377 18.84 6.04 -16.34
N ARG A 378 19.96 5.95 -17.07
CA ARG A 378 20.32 4.82 -17.96
C ARG A 378 21.30 3.84 -17.35
N ASN A 379 21.28 3.68 -16.02
CA ASN A 379 22.36 2.97 -15.31
C ASN A 379 23.75 3.55 -15.69
N SER A 380 23.82 4.86 -15.88
CA SER A 380 25.02 5.61 -16.21
C SER A 380 25.02 6.93 -15.45
N LEU A 381 26.20 7.53 -15.35
CA LEU A 381 26.41 8.84 -14.76
C LEU A 381 26.98 9.81 -15.78
N LEU A 382 26.71 11.09 -15.58
CA LEU A 382 27.43 12.18 -16.21
C LEU A 382 28.28 12.85 -15.15
N VAL A 383 29.59 12.89 -15.39
CA VAL A 383 30.57 13.59 -14.56
C VAL A 383 30.97 14.85 -15.31
N VAL A 384 30.81 16.01 -14.68
CA VAL A 384 31.21 17.31 -15.23
C VAL A 384 32.38 17.85 -14.40
N ASP A 385 33.56 17.98 -15.02
CA ASP A 385 34.74 18.57 -14.37
C ASP A 385 34.50 20.05 -14.04
N THR A 386 34.67 20.42 -12.75
CA THR A 386 34.42 21.78 -12.24
C THR A 386 35.69 22.63 -12.16
N ASP A 387 36.87 22.10 -12.51
CA ASP A 387 38.13 22.86 -12.49
C ASP A 387 38.10 23.98 -13.53
N GLN A 388 37.96 25.22 -13.05
CA GLN A 388 37.93 26.43 -13.87
C GLN A 388 39.34 26.93 -14.24
N SER A 389 40.40 26.34 -13.69
CA SER A 389 41.78 26.72 -14.03
C SER A 389 42.23 26.17 -15.39
N ILE A 390 41.50 25.20 -15.93
CA ILE A 390 41.78 24.54 -17.20
C ILE A 390 40.78 25.04 -18.25
N ASP A 391 41.29 25.60 -19.35
CA ASP A 391 40.47 26.02 -20.50
C ASP A 391 40.26 24.83 -21.46
N ILE A 392 39.18 24.08 -21.24
CA ILE A 392 38.70 22.99 -22.10
C ILE A 392 37.30 23.27 -22.62
N ASP A 393 36.99 22.75 -23.81
CA ASP A 393 35.66 22.90 -24.39
C ASP A 393 34.59 22.18 -23.56
N ALA A 394 33.35 22.67 -23.64
CA ALA A 394 32.25 22.20 -22.79
C ALA A 394 31.91 20.72 -23.02
N GLN A 395 32.18 20.17 -24.21
CA GLN A 395 31.92 18.76 -24.50
C GLN A 395 32.99 17.87 -23.86
N SER A 396 34.24 18.32 -23.85
CA SER A 396 35.37 17.64 -23.21
C SER A 396 35.30 17.64 -21.67
N ARG A 397 34.44 18.46 -21.05
CA ARG A 397 34.19 18.43 -19.60
C ARG A 397 33.26 17.31 -19.15
N VAL A 398 32.43 16.79 -20.04
CA VAL A 398 31.42 15.79 -19.70
C VAL A 398 31.98 14.41 -20.00
N THR A 399 32.15 13.62 -18.95
CA THR A 399 32.47 12.20 -19.07
C THR A 399 31.27 11.38 -18.67
N ARG A 400 30.86 10.46 -19.55
CA ARG A 400 29.81 9.48 -19.25
C ARG A 400 30.45 8.21 -18.69
N ILE A 401 30.00 7.79 -17.52
CA ILE A 401 30.43 6.54 -16.88
C ILE A 401 29.26 5.55 -16.91
N GLU A 402 29.45 4.43 -17.59
CA GLU A 402 28.48 3.33 -17.60
C GLU A 402 28.64 2.50 -16.32
N LEU A 403 27.56 2.28 -15.57
CA LEU A 403 27.61 1.47 -14.35
C LEU A 403 27.48 -0.02 -14.71
N PRO A 404 28.20 -0.92 -14.02
CA PRO A 404 28.03 -2.36 -14.21
C PRO A 404 26.62 -2.79 -13.77
N GLY A 405 26.00 -3.79 -14.42
CA GLY A 405 24.66 -4.29 -14.05
C GLY A 405 23.69 -4.47 -15.23
N ILE A 406 22.45 -4.88 -14.94
CA ILE A 406 21.47 -5.31 -15.96
C ILE A 406 20.84 -4.09 -16.65
N PRO A 407 21.10 -3.84 -17.94
CA PRO A 407 20.65 -2.65 -18.67
C PRO A 407 19.12 -2.57 -18.93
N ASN A 408 18.33 -3.54 -18.42
CA ASN A 408 16.92 -3.74 -18.77
C ASN A 408 15.96 -3.76 -17.57
N GLN A 409 16.39 -3.44 -16.35
CA GLN A 409 15.42 -3.24 -15.28
C GLN A 409 14.76 -1.87 -15.43
N THR A 410 13.44 -1.84 -15.30
CA THR A 410 12.60 -0.67 -15.57
C THR A 410 12.96 0.51 -14.65
N PHE A 411 13.50 0.27 -13.45
CA PHE A 411 13.91 1.33 -12.51
C PHE A 411 15.00 0.91 -11.50
N PRO A 412 16.31 0.90 -11.82
CA PRO A 412 17.31 1.10 -10.78
C PRO A 412 17.40 2.61 -10.49
N GLY A 413 16.76 3.05 -9.40
CA GLY A 413 16.91 4.41 -8.92
C GLY A 413 18.26 4.56 -8.23
N ILE A 414 19.19 5.34 -8.80
CA ILE A 414 20.29 5.89 -7.99
C ILE A 414 19.61 6.74 -6.91
N THR A 415 19.76 6.34 -5.65
CA THR A 415 19.11 6.99 -4.51
C THR A 415 19.99 8.08 -3.91
N GLY A 416 21.31 7.97 -4.06
CA GLY A 416 22.26 8.96 -3.58
C GLY A 416 23.58 8.94 -4.34
N VAL A 417 24.22 10.10 -4.41
CA VAL A 417 25.59 10.29 -4.87
C VAL A 417 26.27 11.15 -3.80
N THR A 418 27.47 10.79 -3.38
CA THR A 418 28.16 11.49 -2.27
C THR A 418 29.65 11.54 -2.55
N GLU A 419 30.27 12.71 -2.37
CA GLU A 419 31.73 12.87 -2.48
C GLU A 419 32.43 12.20 -1.29
N LEU A 420 33.37 11.29 -1.54
CA LEU A 420 34.18 10.62 -0.50
C LEU A 420 35.55 11.25 -0.33
N SER A 421 36.09 11.74 -1.45
CA SER A 421 37.33 12.50 -1.58
C SER A 421 37.26 13.29 -2.89
N PRO A 422 38.15 14.29 -3.12
CA PRO A 422 38.12 15.08 -4.35
C PRO A 422 38.22 14.24 -5.64
N ASP A 423 38.73 13.01 -5.56
CA ASP A 423 38.88 12.09 -6.68
C ASP A 423 37.95 10.86 -6.62
N ARG A 424 37.09 10.74 -5.62
CA ARG A 424 36.21 9.56 -5.44
C ARG A 424 34.81 9.90 -4.97
N PHE A 425 33.84 9.18 -5.52
CA PHE A 425 32.43 9.33 -5.17
C PHE A 425 31.83 7.97 -4.83
N ALA A 426 30.92 7.96 -3.86
CA ALA A 426 30.03 6.85 -3.60
C ALA A 426 28.72 7.06 -4.34
N ILE A 427 28.16 5.98 -4.87
CA ILE A 427 26.81 5.94 -5.41
C ILE A 427 26.05 4.88 -4.66
N VAL A 428 24.86 5.21 -4.18
CA VAL A 428 23.91 4.22 -3.73
C VAL A 428 22.83 4.08 -4.78
N ARG A 429 22.59 2.86 -5.25
CA ARG A 429 21.43 2.54 -6.10
C ARG A 429 20.61 1.44 -5.47
N GLN A 430 19.29 1.52 -5.67
CA GLN A 430 18.37 0.45 -5.30
C GLN A 430 17.97 -0.34 -6.55
N SER A 431 18.11 -1.65 -6.50
CA SER A 431 17.57 -2.58 -7.48
C SER A 431 16.36 -3.30 -6.89
N TYR A 432 15.36 -3.51 -7.74
CA TYR A 432 14.16 -4.29 -7.40
C TYR A 432 14.25 -5.63 -8.11
N THR A 433 14.31 -6.70 -7.33
CA THR A 433 14.21 -8.06 -7.86
C THR A 433 12.83 -8.59 -7.50
N THR A 434 11.95 -8.68 -8.48
CA THR A 434 10.68 -9.40 -8.34
C THR A 434 10.95 -10.87 -8.60
N THR A 435 10.93 -11.67 -7.54
CA THR A 435 10.95 -13.13 -7.66
C THR A 435 9.51 -13.62 -7.49
N SER A 436 8.97 -14.24 -8.54
CA SER A 436 7.72 -14.99 -8.46
C SER A 436 8.03 -16.37 -7.89
N GLU A 437 7.69 -16.62 -6.63
CA GLU A 437 7.81 -17.92 -5.99
C GLU A 437 6.39 -18.40 -5.63
N GLY A 438 5.72 -19.09 -6.57
CA GLY A 438 4.30 -19.42 -6.46
C GLY A 438 3.39 -18.28 -6.91
N ASP A 439 2.24 -18.13 -6.25
CA ASP A 439 1.26 -17.05 -6.49
C ASP A 439 1.67 -15.73 -5.81
N GLU A 440 2.69 -15.74 -4.93
CA GLU A 440 3.22 -14.53 -4.30
C GLU A 440 4.35 -13.90 -5.14
N THR A 441 4.16 -12.63 -5.50
CA THR A 441 5.21 -11.81 -6.11
C THR A 441 5.93 -11.04 -5.01
N VAL A 442 7.08 -11.55 -4.55
CA VAL A 442 7.89 -10.83 -3.55
C VAL A 442 8.87 -9.91 -4.26
N ALA A 443 8.69 -8.60 -4.09
CA ALA A 443 9.65 -7.59 -4.51
C ALA A 443 10.74 -7.44 -3.45
N ARG A 444 11.95 -7.94 -3.72
CA ARG A 444 13.12 -7.71 -2.85
C ARG A 444 13.88 -6.47 -3.31
N ARG A 445 14.04 -5.52 -2.38
CA ARG A 445 14.89 -4.35 -2.54
C ARG A 445 16.34 -4.73 -2.20
N GLN A 446 17.26 -4.47 -3.11
CA GLN A 446 18.69 -4.62 -2.87
C GLN A 446 19.37 -3.27 -3.07
N ALA A 447 20.10 -2.80 -2.07
CA ALA A 447 20.92 -1.60 -2.17
C ALA A 447 22.33 -1.99 -2.62
N GLU A 448 22.92 -1.21 -3.51
CA GLU A 448 24.28 -1.41 -4.01
C GLU A 448 25.08 -0.12 -3.90
N LEU A 449 26.30 -0.23 -3.37
CA LEU A 449 27.30 0.83 -3.27
C LEU A 449 28.26 0.65 -4.42
N LEU A 450 28.40 1.69 -5.23
CA LEU A 450 29.40 1.77 -6.27
C LEU A 450 30.38 2.87 -5.89
N THR A 451 31.66 2.53 -5.79
CA THR A 451 32.72 3.53 -5.63
C THR A 451 33.24 3.92 -7.01
N LEU A 452 33.28 5.21 -7.30
CA LEU A 452 33.79 5.77 -8.55
C LEU A 452 35.18 6.39 -8.34
N SER A 453 36.08 6.15 -9.29
CA SER A 453 37.31 6.93 -9.46
C SER A 453 37.07 8.01 -10.51
N LEU A 454 37.29 9.28 -10.17
CA LEU A 454 37.28 10.37 -11.14
C LEU A 454 38.52 10.38 -12.02
N ASN A 455 39.65 9.87 -11.53
CA ASN A 455 40.91 9.86 -12.30
C ASN A 455 40.86 8.88 -13.47
N ASP A 456 40.22 7.73 -13.26
CA ASP A 456 40.15 6.65 -14.25
C ASP A 456 38.77 6.54 -14.92
N HIS A 457 37.76 7.26 -14.39
CA HIS A 457 36.36 7.19 -14.81
C HIS A 457 35.80 5.76 -14.78
N THR A 458 36.19 4.97 -13.78
CA THR A 458 35.79 3.57 -13.60
C THR A 458 35.05 3.34 -12.28
N VAL A 459 34.18 2.33 -12.29
CA VAL A 459 33.59 1.77 -11.07
C VAL A 459 34.58 0.79 -10.46
N LEU A 460 34.97 1.04 -9.22
CA LEU A 460 36.04 0.35 -8.51
C LEU A 460 35.56 -0.90 -7.77
N ALA A 461 34.39 -0.85 -7.14
CA ALA A 461 33.82 -1.95 -6.36
C ALA A 461 32.28 -1.91 -6.33
N GLN A 462 31.64 -3.04 -6.01
CA GLN A 462 30.20 -3.23 -5.91
C GLN A 462 29.85 -4.14 -4.72
N GLU A 463 29.51 -3.59 -3.55
CA GLU A 463 29.10 -4.37 -2.37
C GLU A 463 28.24 -3.55 -1.38
N ILE A 464 27.03 -4.02 -1.00
CA ILE A 464 26.41 -3.74 0.32
C ILE A 464 25.39 -4.84 0.68
N PRO A 465 25.18 -5.15 1.98
CA PRO A 465 23.92 -5.67 2.49
C PRO A 465 22.70 -4.73 2.26
N SER A 466 21.52 -5.29 2.08
CA SER A 466 20.26 -4.54 1.96
C SER A 466 19.91 -3.74 3.23
N ASN A 467 19.22 -2.60 3.06
CA ASN A 467 18.62 -1.77 4.13
C ASN A 467 19.61 -1.17 5.15
N ALA A 468 20.78 -0.70 4.70
CA ALA A 468 21.80 -0.09 5.55
C ALA A 468 22.11 1.37 5.17
N VAL A 469 22.32 2.23 6.18
CA VAL A 469 23.15 3.45 6.04
C VAL A 469 24.61 3.03 6.01
N LEU A 470 25.45 3.72 5.27
CA LEU A 470 26.88 3.45 5.23
C LEU A 470 27.67 4.57 5.90
N ALA A 471 28.57 4.23 6.82
CA ALA A 471 29.62 5.13 7.29
C ALA A 471 30.95 4.69 6.69
N VAL A 472 31.48 5.50 5.77
CA VAL A 472 32.60 5.13 4.91
C VAL A 472 33.84 5.95 5.26
N PHE A 473 34.87 5.30 5.78
CA PHE A 473 36.18 5.92 5.98
C PHE A 473 36.96 5.93 4.67
N SER A 474 37.32 7.12 4.19
CA SER A 474 38.24 7.27 3.06
C SER A 474 39.69 7.38 3.57
N PRO A 475 40.71 6.91 2.82
CA PRO A 475 42.11 7.06 3.22
C PRO A 475 42.55 8.51 3.48
N SER A 476 41.81 9.48 2.93
CA SER A 476 42.05 10.92 3.07
C SER A 476 41.36 11.57 4.26
N SER A 477 40.42 10.89 4.93
CA SER A 477 39.62 11.46 6.01
C SER A 477 39.61 10.58 7.25
N ALA A 478 39.78 11.21 8.42
CA ALA A 478 39.56 10.54 9.70
C ALA A 478 38.07 10.49 10.08
N ILE A 479 37.24 11.35 9.49
CA ILE A 479 35.79 11.38 9.68
C ILE A 479 35.15 10.54 8.57
N PRO A 480 34.27 9.57 8.89
CA PRO A 480 33.60 8.80 7.87
C PRO A 480 32.56 9.66 7.15
N THR A 481 32.45 9.48 5.84
CA THR A 481 31.35 10.05 5.06
C THR A 481 30.12 9.16 5.22
N LEU A 482 28.99 9.75 5.60
CA LEU A 482 27.71 9.04 5.62
C LEU A 482 27.12 8.95 4.20
N VAL A 483 26.74 7.74 3.79
CA VAL A 483 26.31 7.41 2.43
C VAL A 483 24.98 6.65 2.50
N GLY A 484 24.04 6.96 1.60
CA GLY A 484 22.74 6.27 1.50
C GLY A 484 21.59 6.87 2.31
N LEU A 485 21.84 7.94 3.05
CA LEU A 485 20.80 8.76 3.67
C LEU A 485 20.46 9.90 2.71
N GLY A 486 19.48 9.69 1.83
CA GLY A 486 18.83 10.84 1.20
C GLY A 486 18.05 11.65 2.26
N PRO A 487 17.73 12.93 2.02
CA PRO A 487 16.97 13.76 2.95
C PRO A 487 15.56 13.22 3.27
N GLU A 488 15.02 12.36 2.40
CA GLU A 488 13.73 11.69 2.58
C GLU A 488 13.81 10.32 3.29
N LEU A 489 15.02 9.76 3.43
CA LEU A 489 15.26 8.38 3.89
C LEU A 489 15.59 8.26 5.39
N VAL A 490 15.52 9.37 6.12
CA VAL A 490 16.03 9.46 7.50
C VAL A 490 15.27 8.51 8.43
N ALA A 491 16.05 7.71 9.17
CA ALA A 491 15.69 6.96 10.37
C ALA A 491 14.73 5.77 10.25
N HIS A 492 13.56 5.90 9.59
CA HIS A 492 12.51 4.89 9.74
C HIS A 492 12.71 3.63 8.88
N GLN A 493 13.44 3.72 7.77
CA GLN A 493 13.64 2.58 6.84
C GLN A 493 14.99 1.89 7.00
N ALA A 494 15.99 2.57 7.55
CA ALA A 494 17.29 1.97 7.75
C ALA A 494 17.30 1.18 9.06
N GLU A 495 17.38 -0.14 8.96
CA GLU A 495 17.43 -1.02 10.13
C GLU A 495 18.81 -1.03 10.79
N GLN A 496 19.85 -0.65 10.03
CA GLN A 496 21.25 -0.70 10.46
C GLN A 496 22.12 0.37 9.80
N ILE A 497 23.23 0.72 10.46
CA ILE A 497 24.37 1.43 9.89
C ILE A 497 25.54 0.46 9.76
N VAL A 498 26.08 0.38 8.56
CA VAL A 498 27.19 -0.44 8.17
C VAL A 498 28.44 0.43 8.08
N ILE A 499 29.45 0.09 8.85
CA ILE A 499 30.68 0.88 9.00
C ILE A 499 31.81 0.13 8.30
N GLY A 500 32.59 0.82 7.47
CA GLY A 500 33.72 0.20 6.79
C GLY A 500 34.73 1.18 6.22
N ASP A 501 35.86 0.64 5.80
CA ASP A 501 36.94 1.39 5.15
C ASP A 501 36.91 1.21 3.64
N LEU A 502 37.19 2.28 2.91
CA LEU A 502 37.63 2.14 1.52
C LEU A 502 39.14 1.98 1.47
N ASP A 503 39.60 0.92 0.81
CA ASP A 503 41.01 0.79 0.50
C ASP A 503 41.44 1.65 -0.70
N ASP A 504 42.73 1.64 -1.02
CA ASP A 504 43.29 2.37 -2.16
C ASP A 504 42.70 1.91 -3.51
N SER A 505 42.13 0.71 -3.58
CA SER A 505 41.45 0.21 -4.78
C SER A 505 39.97 0.59 -4.86
N GLY A 506 39.42 1.22 -3.82
CA GLY A 506 38.00 1.59 -3.73
C GLY A 506 37.09 0.45 -3.26
N HIS A 507 37.67 -0.64 -2.76
CA HIS A 507 36.92 -1.75 -2.17
C HIS A 507 36.46 -1.37 -0.76
N PHE A 508 35.19 -1.61 -0.47
CA PHE A 508 34.62 -1.40 0.86
C PHE A 508 34.93 -2.61 1.76
N ASN A 509 35.63 -2.38 2.86
CA ASN A 509 35.97 -3.40 3.84
C ASN A 509 35.09 -3.19 5.08
N LEU A 510 34.10 -4.07 5.26
CA LEU A 510 33.20 -4.05 6.40
C LEU A 510 33.99 -4.16 7.72
N ARG A 511 33.80 -3.18 8.62
CA ARG A 511 34.30 -3.20 10.01
C ARG A 511 33.24 -3.69 10.99
N ALA A 512 32.04 -3.12 10.92
CA ALA A 512 30.96 -3.40 11.86
C ALA A 512 29.59 -3.12 11.23
N SER A 513 28.54 -3.65 11.86
CA SER A 513 27.15 -3.25 11.62
C SER A 513 26.48 -2.96 12.95
N ILE A 514 25.78 -1.83 13.04
CA ILE A 514 25.07 -1.36 14.23
C ILE A 514 23.60 -1.21 13.87
N GLY A 515 22.70 -1.80 14.65
CA GLY A 515 21.26 -1.58 14.44
C GLY A 515 20.87 -0.12 14.71
N LEU A 516 19.95 0.43 13.94
CA LEU A 516 19.40 1.78 14.12
C LEU A 516 17.94 1.78 14.64
N PRO A 517 17.53 0.94 15.60
CA PRO A 517 16.14 0.93 16.04
C PRO A 517 15.80 2.29 16.66
N HIS A 518 14.82 3.00 16.10
CA HIS A 518 14.28 4.26 16.66
C HIS A 518 15.29 5.39 16.79
N VAL A 519 16.38 5.32 16.03
CA VAL A 519 17.33 6.43 15.91
C VAL A 519 16.64 7.54 15.14
N LEU A 520 16.44 8.69 15.76
CA LEU A 520 15.85 9.87 15.12
C LEU A 520 16.87 10.64 14.30
N GLU A 521 18.13 10.59 14.73
CA GLU A 521 19.18 11.46 14.22
C GLU A 521 20.55 10.85 14.49
N ILE A 522 21.49 11.12 13.59
CA ILE A 522 22.85 10.59 13.60
C ILE A 522 23.81 11.78 13.46
N ASP A 523 24.79 11.87 14.35
CA ASP A 523 25.92 12.79 14.25
C ASP A 523 27.23 11.98 14.24
N VAL A 524 28.23 12.48 13.52
CA VAL A 524 29.53 11.83 13.37
C VAL A 524 30.66 12.84 13.53
N ASP A 525 31.75 12.43 14.15
CA ASP A 525 33.00 13.19 14.20
C ASP A 525 34.21 12.27 13.87
N ASP A 526 35.44 12.76 14.06
CA ASP A 526 36.67 12.00 13.80
C ASP A 526 36.99 10.91 14.84
N HIS A 527 36.19 10.80 15.90
CA HIS A 527 36.39 9.90 17.04
C HIS A 527 35.20 8.94 17.31
N ARG A 528 33.96 9.33 16.99
CA ARG A 528 32.75 8.61 17.38
C ARG A 528 31.56 8.81 16.43
N LEU A 529 30.61 7.90 16.56
CA LEU A 529 29.23 7.95 16.08
C LEU A 529 28.32 8.26 17.27
N LEU A 530 27.44 9.25 17.12
CA LEU A 530 26.43 9.59 18.12
C LEU A 530 25.05 9.42 17.51
N LEU A 531 24.20 8.62 18.16
CA LEU A 531 22.84 8.34 17.74
C LEU A 531 21.88 8.93 18.76
N ARG A 532 20.94 9.77 18.33
CA ARG A 532 19.87 10.26 19.20
C ARG A 532 18.60 9.44 18.99
N GLN A 533 18.07 8.93 20.08
CA GLN A 533 16.71 8.39 20.17
C GLN A 533 15.83 9.39 20.95
N ILE A 534 14.53 9.10 21.11
CA ILE A 534 13.61 10.01 21.82
C ILE A 534 14.08 10.32 23.24
N ASP A 535 14.58 9.32 23.97
CA ASP A 535 14.88 9.39 25.40
C ASP A 535 16.30 8.97 25.78
N GLN A 536 17.19 8.78 24.79
CA GLN A 536 18.60 8.47 25.04
C GLN A 536 19.52 8.87 23.89
N LEU A 537 20.78 9.09 24.23
CA LEU A 537 21.92 9.20 23.31
C LEU A 537 22.73 7.91 23.38
N ILE A 538 23.06 7.35 22.22
CA ILE A 538 23.88 6.16 22.09
C ILE A 538 25.16 6.53 21.35
N GLN A 539 26.30 6.36 22.00
CA GLN A 539 27.60 6.69 21.45
C GLN A 539 28.40 5.43 21.15
N TYR A 540 28.99 5.36 19.97
CA TYR A 540 29.98 4.36 19.59
C TYR A 540 31.30 5.04 19.25
N ARG A 541 32.40 4.57 19.84
CA ARG A 541 33.73 5.06 19.44
C ARG A 541 34.21 4.29 18.22
N TRP A 542 34.88 4.96 17.27
CA TRP A 542 35.39 4.29 16.07
C TRP A 542 36.41 3.18 16.39
N ASP A 543 37.10 3.27 17.53
CA ASP A 543 38.03 2.26 18.02
C ASP A 543 37.39 1.19 18.93
N ASN A 544 36.09 1.28 19.22
CA ASN A 544 35.35 0.34 20.06
C ASN A 544 33.85 0.31 19.71
N LEU A 545 33.53 -0.22 18.53
CA LEU A 545 32.15 -0.28 18.00
C LEU A 545 31.27 -1.35 18.68
N ASP A 546 31.85 -2.27 19.45
CA ASP A 546 31.10 -3.34 20.12
C ASP A 546 30.49 -2.90 21.47
N HIS A 547 30.92 -1.76 22.01
CA HIS A 547 30.48 -1.28 23.32
C HIS A 547 29.94 0.14 23.21
N ALA A 548 28.62 0.24 23.06
CA ALA A 548 27.94 1.53 23.09
C ALA A 548 27.95 2.13 24.50
N ILE A 549 28.12 3.44 24.59
CA ILE A 549 27.85 4.23 25.80
C ILE A 549 26.45 4.81 25.65
N VAL A 550 25.53 4.40 26.52
CA VAL A 550 24.14 4.86 26.50
C VAL A 550 23.95 5.90 27.60
N THR A 551 23.48 7.09 27.22
CA THR A 551 23.21 8.22 28.11
C THR A 551 21.73 8.57 28.05
N PRO A 552 20.96 8.52 29.15
CA PRO A 552 19.56 8.94 29.15
C PRO A 552 19.40 10.41 28.77
N LEU A 553 18.40 10.71 27.95
CA LEU A 553 17.99 12.05 27.56
C LEU A 553 16.76 12.42 28.38
N GLY A 554 16.95 12.74 29.66
CA GLY A 554 15.88 12.92 30.64
C GLY A 554 15.29 11.62 31.20
N GLU A 555 14.06 11.66 31.72
CA GLU A 555 13.39 10.49 32.31
C GLU A 555 13.02 9.45 31.23
N PRO A 556 13.36 8.16 31.40
CA PRO A 556 13.02 7.12 30.43
C PRO A 556 11.53 7.14 30.07
N LEU A 557 11.20 6.84 28.81
CA LEU A 557 9.80 6.67 28.42
C LEU A 557 9.17 5.51 29.20
N PRO A 558 7.88 5.61 29.58
CA PRO A 558 7.21 4.48 30.21
C PRO A 558 7.25 3.27 29.25
N PRO A 559 7.46 2.05 29.76
CA PRO A 559 7.41 0.85 28.92
C PRO A 559 6.03 0.72 28.26
N PRO A 560 5.91 0.04 27.10
CA PRO A 560 4.60 -0.30 26.57
C PRO A 560 3.83 -1.14 27.60
N SER A 561 2.50 -1.09 27.56
CA SER A 561 1.66 -1.92 28.43
C SER A 561 1.02 -3.01 27.59
N ALA A 562 1.53 -4.24 27.73
CA ALA A 562 0.85 -5.42 27.23
C ALA A 562 -0.34 -5.75 28.16
N VAL A 563 -1.50 -6.08 27.60
CA VAL A 563 -2.76 -6.34 28.31
C VAL A 563 -3.20 -7.78 28.07
N ASP A 564 -3.60 -8.47 29.14
CA ASP A 564 -4.03 -9.87 29.04
C ASP A 564 -5.22 -10.05 28.09
N ASP A 565 -5.14 -11.08 27.26
CA ASP A 565 -6.14 -11.42 26.24
C ASP A 565 -6.94 -12.65 26.62
N ILE A 566 -8.24 -12.62 26.30
CA ILE A 566 -9.13 -13.77 26.42
C ILE A 566 -9.77 -14.00 25.06
N ILE A 567 -9.31 -15.04 24.36
CA ILE A 567 -9.73 -15.35 23.01
C ILE A 567 -10.47 -16.69 23.01
N ARG A 568 -11.65 -16.70 22.38
CA ARG A 568 -12.48 -17.90 22.21
C ARG A 568 -12.68 -18.09 20.72
N ARG A 569 -12.26 -19.25 20.18
CA ARG A 569 -12.26 -19.50 18.74
C ARG A 569 -12.71 -20.92 18.41
N ASN A 570 -13.43 -21.06 17.30
CA ASN A 570 -13.73 -22.36 16.73
C ASN A 570 -12.47 -22.94 16.09
N SER A 571 -12.17 -24.22 16.34
CA SER A 571 -11.09 -24.95 15.67
C SER A 571 -11.26 -24.99 14.16
N ASP A 572 -12.52 -24.98 13.69
CA ASP A 572 -12.85 -25.12 12.28
C ASP A 572 -12.98 -23.75 11.58
N ALA A 573 -12.66 -22.65 12.28
CA ALA A 573 -12.71 -21.30 11.71
C ALA A 573 -11.68 -21.13 10.58
N ARG A 574 -12.11 -20.49 9.49
CA ARG A 574 -11.24 -20.23 8.32
C ARG A 574 -10.10 -19.26 8.63
N ASP A 575 -10.36 -18.25 9.46
CA ASP A 575 -9.33 -17.31 9.87
C ASP A 575 -8.41 -17.99 10.90
N ARG A 576 -7.10 -17.87 10.68
CA ARG A 576 -6.04 -18.52 11.45
C ARG A 576 -5.24 -17.53 12.29
N TYR A 577 -5.58 -16.25 12.28
CA TYR A 577 -4.79 -15.20 12.91
C TYR A 577 -5.42 -14.68 14.20
N LEU A 578 -4.61 -14.47 15.24
CA LEU A 578 -5.01 -13.85 16.50
C LEU A 578 -4.31 -12.51 16.64
N ASP A 579 -5.08 -11.45 16.74
CA ASP A 579 -4.59 -10.13 17.12
C ASP A 579 -4.63 -10.00 18.65
N VAL A 580 -3.44 -10.05 19.25
CA VAL A 580 -3.23 -9.89 20.70
C VAL A 580 -2.71 -8.50 21.05
N LEU A 581 -2.59 -7.60 20.06
CA LEU A 581 -2.06 -6.25 20.24
C LEU A 581 -3.16 -5.19 20.30
N THR A 582 -4.40 -5.53 19.93
CA THR A 582 -5.54 -4.60 19.83
C THR A 582 -5.83 -3.83 21.12
N ASN A 583 -5.64 -4.45 22.29
CA ASN A 583 -5.90 -3.87 23.62
C ASN A 583 -4.64 -3.29 24.29
N ASP A 584 -3.47 -3.43 23.67
CA ASP A 584 -2.21 -2.95 24.22
C ASP A 584 -2.07 -1.44 24.15
N GLN A 585 -1.32 -0.88 25.11
CA GLN A 585 -0.97 0.54 25.08
C GLN A 585 0.47 0.69 24.61
N VAL A 586 0.61 1.26 23.43
CA VAL A 586 1.88 1.45 22.75
C VAL A 586 2.15 2.94 22.53
N ILE A 587 3.42 3.31 22.49
CA ILE A 587 3.84 4.69 22.24
C ILE A 587 4.11 4.81 20.75
N ASN A 588 3.18 5.36 19.97
CA ASN A 588 3.31 5.42 18.50
C ASN A 588 4.64 6.00 17.99
N ALA A 589 5.31 6.83 18.79
CA ALA A 589 6.60 7.43 18.47
C ALA A 589 7.79 6.48 18.48
N LEU A 590 7.67 5.36 19.20
CA LEU A 590 8.72 4.35 19.33
C LEU A 590 8.61 3.27 18.24
N GLY A 591 8.06 3.64 17.09
CA GLY A 591 7.93 2.81 15.89
C GLY A 591 7.05 1.57 16.07
N ASP A 592 7.25 0.63 15.15
CA ASP A 592 6.42 -0.56 15.03
C ASP A 592 6.50 -1.46 16.26
N VAL A 593 5.33 -1.99 16.59
CA VAL A 593 5.11 -2.89 17.70
C VAL A 593 5.08 -4.30 17.14
N ARG A 594 5.81 -5.21 17.77
CA ARG A 594 5.83 -6.61 17.37
C ARG A 594 5.84 -7.55 18.57
N ILE A 595 5.31 -8.73 18.36
CA ILE A 595 5.43 -9.88 19.23
C ILE A 595 6.81 -10.47 19.01
N ALA A 596 7.69 -10.33 20.00
CA ALA A 596 9.08 -10.77 19.90
C ALA A 596 9.27 -12.23 20.32
N GLU A 597 8.41 -12.74 21.21
CA GLU A 597 8.57 -14.06 21.80
C GLU A 597 7.23 -14.59 22.31
N LEU A 598 7.10 -15.91 22.32
CA LEU A 598 6.01 -16.65 22.95
C LEU A 598 6.58 -17.54 24.05
N ILE A 599 6.03 -17.44 25.26
CA ILE A 599 6.43 -18.23 26.43
C ILE A 599 5.31 -19.22 26.73
N ASP A 600 5.66 -20.51 26.76
CA ASP A 600 4.74 -21.63 27.02
C ASP A 600 3.54 -21.73 26.04
N ALA A 601 3.67 -21.19 24.83
CA ALA A 601 2.66 -21.35 23.79
C ALA A 601 2.45 -22.84 23.42
N PRO A 602 1.20 -23.28 23.22
CA PRO A 602 0.93 -24.65 22.81
C PRO A 602 1.45 -24.91 21.39
N ALA A 603 1.65 -26.19 21.05
CA ALA A 603 2.10 -26.58 19.71
C ALA A 603 1.13 -26.06 18.64
N GLY A 604 1.69 -25.47 17.58
CA GLY A 604 0.93 -24.87 16.48
C GLY A 604 0.49 -23.42 16.67
N VAL A 605 0.86 -22.75 17.77
CA VAL A 605 0.75 -21.29 17.90
C VAL A 605 2.10 -20.66 17.56
N GLU A 606 2.13 -19.84 16.50
CA GLU A 606 3.35 -19.24 15.98
C GLU A 606 3.21 -17.72 15.82
N ILE A 607 4.32 -17.00 15.82
CA ILE A 607 4.35 -15.58 15.47
C ILE A 607 4.29 -15.48 13.94
N ALA A 608 3.32 -14.75 13.39
CA ALA A 608 3.20 -14.58 11.93
C ALA A 608 4.35 -13.72 11.37
N THR A 609 4.55 -13.77 10.04
CA THR A 609 5.50 -12.90 9.33
C THR A 609 5.20 -11.43 9.65
N GLY A 610 6.23 -10.66 10.01
CA GLY A 610 6.10 -9.26 10.45
C GLY A 610 5.93 -9.11 11.97
N GLY A 611 5.46 -10.13 12.68
CA GLY A 611 5.41 -10.16 14.14
C GLY A 611 4.19 -9.46 14.77
N ASN A 612 3.20 -9.03 13.99
CA ASN A 612 2.10 -8.20 14.52
C ASN A 612 0.87 -9.03 14.95
N VAL A 613 0.81 -10.30 14.56
CA VAL A 613 -0.28 -11.22 14.90
C VAL A 613 0.27 -12.62 15.17
N LEU A 614 -0.49 -13.43 15.89
CA LEU A 614 -0.21 -14.86 16.03
C LEU A 614 -0.92 -15.64 14.94
N ARG A 615 -0.35 -16.77 14.53
CA ARG A 615 -0.93 -17.71 13.55
C ARG A 615 -1.17 -19.05 14.21
N LEU A 616 -2.35 -19.61 13.98
CA LEU A 616 -2.74 -20.97 14.35
C LEU A 616 -2.48 -21.92 13.17
N THR A 617 -1.68 -22.95 13.39
CA THR A 617 -1.48 -24.03 12.41
C THR A 617 -2.55 -25.11 12.57
N ASP A 618 -2.61 -26.05 11.61
CA ASP A 618 -3.53 -27.20 11.69
C ASP A 618 -3.31 -28.04 12.96
N GLU A 619 -2.10 -28.01 13.54
CA GLU A 619 -1.80 -28.70 14.80
C GLU A 619 -2.53 -28.05 15.99
N ALA A 620 -2.52 -26.72 16.08
CA ALA A 620 -3.26 -25.99 17.12
C ALA A 620 -4.76 -26.16 16.92
N LEU A 621 -5.26 -25.99 15.68
CA LEU A 621 -6.67 -26.15 15.35
C LEU A 621 -7.16 -27.59 15.56
N GLY A 622 -6.29 -28.60 15.44
CA GLY A 622 -6.63 -29.99 15.77
C GLY A 622 -6.84 -30.27 17.26
N SER A 623 -6.61 -29.28 18.13
CA SER A 623 -6.71 -29.43 19.59
C SER A 623 -7.90 -28.64 20.16
N GLU A 624 -8.72 -29.32 20.98
CA GLU A 624 -9.80 -28.67 21.76
C GLU A 624 -9.31 -28.44 23.19
N GLY A 625 -9.63 -27.29 23.76
CA GLY A 625 -9.29 -26.96 25.16
C GLY A 625 -9.01 -25.49 25.41
N THR A 626 -8.67 -25.18 26.66
CA THR A 626 -8.18 -23.86 27.06
C THR A 626 -6.67 -23.94 27.28
N PHE A 627 -5.95 -23.05 26.60
CA PHE A 627 -4.51 -22.88 26.65
C PHE A 627 -4.19 -21.51 27.25
N GLU A 628 -3.16 -21.47 28.09
CA GLU A 628 -2.68 -20.25 28.71
C GLU A 628 -1.19 -20.14 28.38
N PHE A 629 -0.80 -19.03 27.76
CA PHE A 629 0.59 -18.75 27.40
C PHE A 629 0.83 -17.24 27.45
N GLN A 630 2.09 -16.80 27.38
CA GLN A 630 2.42 -15.38 27.35
C GLN A 630 3.01 -14.98 26.01
N TYR A 631 2.69 -13.77 25.57
CA TYR A 631 3.45 -13.11 24.50
C TYR A 631 4.31 -11.99 25.08
N VAL A 632 5.44 -11.74 24.43
CA VAL A 632 6.33 -10.63 24.76
C VAL A 632 6.18 -9.57 23.67
N LEU A 633 5.49 -8.50 24.02
CA LEU A 633 5.42 -7.26 23.26
C LEU A 633 6.80 -6.61 23.23
N GLN A 634 7.28 -6.24 22.04
CA GLN A 634 8.47 -5.43 21.87
C GLN A 634 8.11 -4.15 21.11
N GLN A 635 8.47 -3.03 21.72
CA GLN A 635 8.46 -1.73 21.06
C GLN A 635 9.83 -1.08 21.27
N GLY A 636 10.62 -1.07 20.21
CA GLY A 636 12.04 -0.71 20.30
C GLY A 636 12.85 -1.55 21.27
N SER A 637 13.55 -0.88 22.19
CA SER A 637 14.34 -1.54 23.24
C SER A 637 13.48 -2.02 24.41
N GLN A 638 12.23 -1.56 24.49
CA GLN A 638 11.33 -1.84 25.60
C GLN A 638 10.54 -3.11 25.34
N ARG A 639 10.24 -3.83 26.44
CA ARG A 639 9.48 -5.08 26.40
C ARG A 639 8.41 -5.09 27.48
N ALA A 640 7.26 -5.65 27.14
CA ALA A 640 6.19 -5.97 28.06
C ALA A 640 5.66 -7.37 27.75
N SER A 641 4.93 -7.96 28.70
CA SER A 641 4.38 -9.30 28.53
C SER A 641 2.97 -9.36 29.06
N ALA A 642 2.10 -10.08 28.37
CA ALA A 642 0.75 -10.35 28.80
C ALA A 642 0.38 -11.81 28.54
N THR A 643 -0.61 -12.28 29.30
CA THR A 643 -1.13 -13.64 29.21
C THR A 643 -2.26 -13.70 28.19
N VAL A 644 -2.18 -14.67 27.28
CA VAL A 644 -3.26 -15.04 26.36
C VAL A 644 -3.94 -16.29 26.90
N THR A 645 -5.23 -16.17 27.17
CA THR A 645 -6.13 -17.31 27.44
C THR A 645 -6.87 -17.66 26.16
N LEU A 646 -6.37 -18.66 25.43
CA LEU A 646 -6.97 -19.15 24.18
C LEU A 646 -7.86 -20.36 24.47
N THR A 647 -9.16 -20.26 24.20
CA THR A 647 -10.08 -21.41 24.25
C THR A 647 -10.49 -21.81 22.85
N LEU A 648 -10.05 -23.00 22.43
CA LEU A 648 -10.45 -23.66 21.20
C LEU A 648 -11.57 -24.65 21.49
N PHE A 649 -12.66 -24.52 20.75
CA PHE A 649 -13.80 -25.44 20.78
C PHE A 649 -14.13 -25.85 19.35
N ARG A 650 -14.88 -26.94 19.19
CA ARG A 650 -15.35 -27.39 17.89
C ARG A 650 -16.85 -27.43 17.86
N PHE A 651 -17.44 -26.83 16.83
CA PHE A 651 -18.86 -26.97 16.53
C PHE A 651 -19.01 -27.54 15.12
N ASP A 652 -19.64 -28.71 15.03
CA ASP A 652 -19.87 -29.40 13.76
C ASP A 652 -21.29 -29.16 13.22
N ASP A 653 -21.56 -29.65 12.01
CA ASP A 653 -22.90 -29.59 11.40
C ASP A 653 -23.96 -30.33 12.22
N ALA A 654 -23.58 -31.30 13.05
CA ALA A 654 -24.51 -31.99 13.92
C ALA A 654 -24.92 -31.12 15.12
N ASP A 655 -24.01 -30.30 15.66
CA ASP A 655 -24.32 -29.29 16.69
C ASP A 655 -25.33 -28.26 16.16
N VAL A 656 -25.06 -27.75 14.96
CA VAL A 656 -25.92 -26.82 14.23
C VAL A 656 -27.30 -27.44 14.01
N ARG A 657 -27.37 -28.66 13.46
CA ARG A 657 -28.63 -29.38 13.24
C ARG A 657 -29.41 -29.60 14.52
N ARG A 658 -28.74 -30.01 15.60
CA ARG A 658 -29.36 -30.18 16.93
C ARG A 658 -29.92 -28.87 17.47
N ALA A 659 -29.26 -27.74 17.24
CA ALA A 659 -29.74 -26.43 17.67
C ALA A 659 -30.99 -26.00 16.87
N VAL A 660 -31.01 -26.22 15.56
CA VAL A 660 -32.18 -25.96 14.70
C VAL A 660 -33.37 -26.85 15.07
N GLU A 661 -33.14 -28.14 15.31
CA GLU A 661 -34.19 -29.06 15.77
C GLU A 661 -34.83 -28.60 17.08
N ARG A 662 -34.03 -28.09 18.03
CA ARG A 662 -34.55 -27.49 19.26
C ARG A 662 -35.40 -26.26 18.99
N ILE A 663 -35.01 -25.40 18.05
CA ILE A 663 -35.81 -24.24 17.63
C ILE A 663 -37.15 -24.68 17.05
N VAL A 664 -37.16 -25.70 16.18
CA VAL A 664 -38.39 -26.24 15.58
C VAL A 664 -39.33 -26.78 16.66
N VAL A 665 -38.81 -27.60 17.59
CA VAL A 665 -39.59 -28.13 18.71
C VAL A 665 -40.11 -27.00 19.59
N ARG A 666 -39.26 -26.04 19.95
CA ARG A 666 -39.62 -24.90 20.79
C ARG A 666 -40.70 -24.03 20.15
N THR A 667 -40.59 -23.76 18.85
CA THR A 667 -41.57 -22.99 18.08
C THR A 667 -42.92 -23.71 18.06
N ALA A 668 -42.92 -25.02 17.84
CA ALA A 668 -44.13 -25.83 17.85
C ALA A 668 -44.82 -25.81 19.22
N GLU A 669 -44.05 -25.89 20.30
CA GLU A 669 -44.55 -25.77 21.68
C GLU A 669 -45.12 -24.38 21.98
N ASP A 670 -44.37 -23.31 21.65
CA ASP A 670 -44.75 -21.93 21.94
C ASP A 670 -46.03 -21.52 21.17
N LEU A 671 -46.26 -22.07 19.96
CA LEU A 671 -47.41 -21.76 19.12
C LEU A 671 -48.54 -22.80 19.19
N GLY A 672 -48.33 -23.94 19.85
CA GLY A 672 -49.31 -25.02 19.95
C GLY A 672 -49.62 -25.71 18.61
N VAL A 673 -48.63 -25.82 17.72
CA VAL A 673 -48.72 -26.44 16.40
C VAL A 673 -47.90 -27.74 16.33
N SER A 674 -48.05 -28.53 15.26
CA SER A 674 -47.16 -29.67 15.02
C SER A 674 -45.79 -29.19 14.54
N ALA A 675 -44.70 -29.87 14.93
CA ALA A 675 -43.36 -29.57 14.42
C ALA A 675 -43.26 -29.64 12.88
N SER A 676 -44.11 -30.46 12.24
CA SER A 676 -44.21 -30.53 10.77
C SER A 676 -44.83 -29.29 10.11
N GLU A 677 -45.49 -28.43 10.88
CA GLU A 677 -46.07 -27.16 10.40
C GLU A 677 -45.06 -26.00 10.46
N VAL A 678 -43.91 -26.21 11.11
CA VAL A 678 -42.83 -25.23 11.22
C VAL A 678 -41.89 -25.38 10.02
N ARG A 679 -41.77 -24.32 9.23
CA ARG A 679 -40.87 -24.27 8.07
C ARG A 679 -39.62 -23.47 8.42
N VAL A 680 -38.46 -24.10 8.39
CA VAL A 680 -37.17 -23.40 8.53
C VAL A 680 -36.89 -22.59 7.25
N SER A 681 -36.55 -21.32 7.41
CA SER A 681 -36.28 -20.34 6.34
C SER A 681 -34.79 -20.20 6.09
N SER A 682 -34.10 -19.60 7.06
CA SER A 682 -32.68 -19.29 7.04
C SER A 682 -32.07 -19.72 8.35
N GLN A 683 -30.79 -20.06 8.29
CA GLN A 683 -30.01 -20.51 9.41
C GLN A 683 -28.67 -19.77 9.39
N ARG A 684 -28.50 -18.82 10.30
CA ARG A 684 -27.22 -18.13 10.49
C ARG A 684 -26.40 -18.85 11.55
N ARG A 685 -25.20 -19.26 11.17
CA ARG A 685 -24.27 -20.01 12.02
C ARG A 685 -23.34 -19.03 12.73
N PHE A 686 -23.32 -19.09 14.05
CA PHE A 686 -22.41 -18.36 14.93
C PHE A 686 -21.47 -19.36 15.60
N THR A 687 -20.74 -20.11 14.76
CA THR A 687 -19.75 -21.10 15.18
C THR A 687 -18.40 -20.44 15.43
N ASP A 688 -17.99 -19.49 14.58
CA ASP A 688 -16.66 -18.89 14.63
C ASP A 688 -16.61 -17.56 15.40
N ILE A 689 -17.78 -16.93 15.56
CA ILE A 689 -17.96 -15.76 16.42
C ILE A 689 -19.17 -15.98 17.33
N PRO A 690 -19.22 -15.33 18.50
CA PRO A 690 -20.43 -15.34 19.31
C PRO A 690 -21.59 -14.61 18.62
N MET A 691 -22.83 -15.05 18.91
CA MET A 691 -24.03 -14.34 18.52
C MET A 691 -24.02 -12.89 19.05
N PRO A 692 -24.51 -11.91 18.28
CA PRO A 692 -24.52 -10.52 18.73
C PRO A 692 -25.48 -10.35 19.91
N VAL A 693 -25.14 -9.43 20.83
CA VAL A 693 -25.97 -9.06 22.00
C VAL A 693 -27.25 -8.35 21.57
N HIS A 694 -27.19 -7.61 20.47
CA HIS A 694 -28.33 -6.96 19.86
C HIS A 694 -28.46 -7.43 18.41
N HIS A 695 -29.65 -7.85 18.01
CA HIS A 695 -29.96 -8.08 16.61
C HIS A 695 -30.28 -6.74 15.92
N SER A 696 -30.28 -6.73 14.57
CA SER A 696 -30.49 -5.60 13.64
C SER A 696 -31.47 -4.49 14.07
N ASP A 697 -32.49 -4.78 14.89
CA ASP A 697 -33.46 -3.77 15.39
C ASP A 697 -33.22 -3.30 16.84
N ARG A 698 -32.00 -3.50 17.38
CA ARG A 698 -31.70 -3.37 18.82
C ARG A 698 -32.54 -4.30 19.69
N ILE A 699 -33.06 -5.39 19.12
CA ILE A 699 -33.72 -6.44 19.89
C ILE A 699 -32.64 -7.17 20.68
N ASP A 700 -32.82 -7.21 22.00
CA ASP A 700 -31.91 -7.92 22.88
C ASP A 700 -31.94 -9.41 22.56
N ASN A 701 -30.78 -9.96 22.24
CA ASN A 701 -30.58 -11.40 22.15
C ASN A 701 -30.13 -11.88 23.55
N PRO A 702 -30.99 -12.58 24.32
CA PRO A 702 -30.63 -13.04 25.65
C PRO A 702 -29.52 -14.10 25.64
N LEU A 703 -29.22 -14.69 24.47
CA LEU A 703 -28.12 -15.63 24.24
C LEU A 703 -26.90 -14.96 23.58
N GLY A 704 -26.90 -13.64 23.43
CA GLY A 704 -25.78 -12.90 22.84
C GLY A 704 -24.49 -13.05 23.65
N GLY A 705 -23.35 -13.05 22.96
CA GLY A 705 -22.04 -13.38 23.54
C GLY A 705 -21.77 -14.89 23.65
N GLN A 706 -22.68 -15.74 23.16
CA GLN A 706 -22.50 -17.20 23.10
C GLN A 706 -22.53 -17.71 21.66
N PHE A 707 -21.90 -18.84 21.40
CA PHE A 707 -21.93 -19.51 20.09
C PHE A 707 -23.25 -20.27 19.89
N GLY A 708 -23.75 -20.30 18.66
CA GLY A 708 -25.06 -20.88 18.39
C GLY A 708 -25.54 -20.67 16.96
N VAL A 709 -26.86 -20.64 16.81
CA VAL A 709 -27.55 -20.37 15.55
C VAL A 709 -28.66 -19.35 15.75
N VAL A 710 -28.91 -18.53 14.74
CA VAL A 710 -30.13 -17.72 14.64
C VAL A 710 -30.91 -18.22 13.43
N VAL A 711 -32.17 -18.60 13.65
CA VAL A 711 -33.00 -19.27 12.65
C VAL A 711 -34.30 -18.52 12.50
N ASP A 712 -34.67 -18.26 11.25
CA ASP A 712 -36.00 -17.80 10.89
C ASP A 712 -36.89 -18.99 10.58
N VAL A 713 -38.08 -19.01 11.15
CA VAL A 713 -39.07 -20.08 10.95
C VAL A 713 -40.43 -19.48 10.63
N ALA A 714 -41.15 -20.07 9.68
CA ALA A 714 -42.52 -19.67 9.35
C ALA A 714 -43.55 -20.70 9.83
N VAL A 715 -44.66 -20.18 10.36
CA VAL A 715 -45.84 -20.95 10.76
C VAL A 715 -47.08 -20.22 10.26
N GLY A 716 -47.71 -20.76 9.21
CA GLY A 716 -48.77 -20.04 8.48
C GLY A 716 -48.22 -18.76 7.83
N ASP A 717 -48.92 -17.64 8.05
CA ASP A 717 -48.57 -16.32 7.49
C ASP A 717 -47.75 -15.47 8.48
N GLN A 718 -47.01 -16.11 9.38
CA GLN A 718 -46.16 -15.46 10.38
C GLN A 718 -44.74 -16.02 10.31
N LEU A 719 -43.77 -15.11 10.38
CA LEU A 719 -42.34 -15.36 10.48
C LEU A 719 -41.89 -15.11 11.91
N TYR A 720 -41.14 -16.04 12.48
CA TYR A 720 -40.56 -15.96 13.81
C TYR A 720 -39.05 -16.11 13.71
N ARG A 721 -38.32 -15.32 14.50
CA ARG A 721 -36.86 -15.43 14.60
C ARG A 721 -36.49 -15.96 15.96
N TYR A 722 -35.69 -17.02 16.01
CA TYR A 722 -35.19 -17.63 17.23
C TYR A 722 -33.68 -17.67 17.25
N ALA A 723 -33.08 -17.54 18.43
CA ALA A 723 -31.69 -17.88 18.70
C ALA A 723 -31.63 -19.18 19.51
N ALA A 724 -30.63 -20.02 19.26
CA ALA A 724 -30.28 -21.14 20.11
C ALA A 724 -28.78 -21.22 20.30
N ASN A 725 -28.32 -21.34 21.54
CA ASN A 725 -26.91 -21.62 21.82
C ASN A 725 -26.63 -23.12 21.66
N PHE A 726 -25.35 -23.48 21.60
CA PHE A 726 -24.95 -24.90 21.55
C PHE A 726 -25.08 -25.62 22.91
N GLU A 727 -25.34 -24.90 24.00
CA GLU A 727 -25.54 -25.46 25.35
C GLU A 727 -26.97 -25.98 25.61
N GLY A 728 -27.93 -25.63 24.75
CA GLY A 728 -29.28 -26.19 24.77
C GLY A 728 -30.41 -25.16 24.92
N ASP A 729 -30.10 -23.90 25.20
CA ASP A 729 -31.09 -22.84 25.37
C ASP A 729 -31.62 -22.33 24.03
N VAL A 730 -32.89 -21.91 24.04
CA VAL A 730 -33.58 -21.35 22.87
C VAL A 730 -34.37 -20.12 23.32
N ALA A 731 -34.27 -19.03 22.56
CA ALA A 731 -34.97 -17.78 22.81
C ALA A 731 -35.62 -17.25 21.53
N GLN A 732 -36.89 -16.85 21.61
CA GLN A 732 -37.54 -16.11 20.54
C GLN A 732 -37.04 -14.67 20.55
N LEU A 733 -36.57 -14.16 19.41
CA LEU A 733 -36.12 -12.79 19.23
C LEU A 733 -37.25 -11.90 18.71
N SER A 734 -37.99 -12.34 17.69
CA SER A 734 -39.06 -11.54 17.08
C SER A 734 -40.17 -12.40 16.47
N SER A 735 -41.28 -11.74 16.11
CA SER A 735 -42.37 -12.29 15.30
C SER A 735 -42.97 -11.19 14.42
N GLN A 736 -43.19 -11.48 13.14
CA GLN A 736 -43.78 -10.55 12.18
C GLN A 736 -44.63 -11.28 11.14
N PRO A 737 -45.55 -10.58 10.44
CA PRO A 737 -46.22 -11.14 9.27
C PRO A 737 -45.22 -11.57 8.19
N LEU A 738 -45.50 -12.69 7.53
CA LEU A 738 -44.71 -13.15 6.39
C LEU A 738 -45.21 -12.46 5.12
N ASP A 739 -44.62 -11.32 4.78
CA ASP A 739 -44.90 -10.59 3.55
C ASP A 739 -43.78 -10.83 2.52
N GLN A 740 -44.14 -10.96 1.24
CA GLN A 740 -43.14 -11.01 0.16
C GLN A 740 -42.66 -9.57 -0.10
N VAL A 741 -41.40 -9.29 0.23
CA VAL A 741 -40.82 -7.94 0.17
C VAL A 741 -39.73 -7.80 -0.89
N MET A 742 -39.21 -8.91 -1.41
CA MET A 742 -38.21 -8.93 -2.47
C MET A 742 -38.54 -10.01 -3.51
N GLN A 743 -38.13 -9.80 -4.75
CA GLN A 743 -38.16 -10.82 -5.81
C GLN A 743 -36.82 -10.86 -6.52
N LEU A 744 -36.28 -12.08 -6.71
CA LEU A 744 -35.18 -12.35 -7.61
C LEU A 744 -35.71 -13.09 -8.83
N SER A 745 -35.46 -12.59 -10.03
CA SER A 745 -35.94 -13.18 -11.29
C SER A 745 -34.78 -13.62 -12.16
N LEU A 746 -34.92 -14.81 -12.75
CA LEU A 746 -33.95 -15.42 -13.65
C LEU A 746 -34.50 -15.45 -15.08
N LYS A 747 -33.70 -15.04 -16.07
CA LYS A 747 -34.04 -15.16 -17.50
C LYS A 747 -32.81 -15.50 -18.34
N ALA A 748 -33.02 -16.18 -19.47
CA ALA A 748 -31.97 -16.36 -20.48
C ALA A 748 -32.01 -15.21 -21.49
N THR A 749 -30.85 -14.68 -21.89
CA THR A 749 -30.73 -13.65 -22.92
C THR A 749 -29.64 -13.97 -23.93
N ASP A 750 -29.80 -13.52 -25.18
CA ASP A 750 -28.72 -13.51 -26.16
C ASP A 750 -27.65 -12.45 -25.83
N VAL A 751 -26.62 -12.35 -26.68
CA VAL A 751 -25.52 -11.38 -26.51
C VAL A 751 -25.98 -9.93 -26.66
N GLU A 752 -27.08 -9.68 -27.37
CA GLU A 752 -27.73 -8.37 -27.47
C GLU A 752 -28.66 -8.06 -26.27
N GLY A 753 -28.87 -9.01 -25.35
CA GLY A 753 -29.71 -8.86 -24.17
C GLY A 753 -31.20 -9.12 -24.39
N ASN A 754 -31.61 -9.67 -25.53
CA ASN A 754 -33.00 -10.07 -25.77
C ASN A 754 -33.29 -11.40 -25.08
N THR A 755 -34.49 -11.53 -24.48
CA THR A 755 -34.91 -12.78 -23.85
C THR A 755 -35.08 -13.89 -24.87
N ILE A 756 -34.56 -15.08 -24.54
CA ILE A 756 -34.65 -16.29 -25.36
C ILE A 756 -35.29 -17.43 -24.58
N GLU A 757 -36.10 -18.24 -25.26
CA GLU A 757 -36.79 -19.41 -24.69
C GLU A 757 -36.20 -20.73 -25.20
N SER A 758 -35.36 -20.66 -26.24
CA SER A 758 -34.70 -21.81 -26.85
C SER A 758 -33.31 -21.47 -27.37
N VAL A 759 -32.37 -22.40 -27.23
CA VAL A 759 -30.99 -22.32 -27.75
C VAL A 759 -30.62 -23.63 -28.44
N ARG A 760 -29.57 -23.66 -29.25
CA ARG A 760 -29.03 -24.91 -29.81
C ARG A 760 -27.83 -25.39 -29.02
N THR A 761 -27.56 -26.69 -29.05
CA THR A 761 -26.27 -27.22 -28.59
C THR A 761 -25.12 -26.52 -29.32
N GLY A 762 -24.18 -25.97 -28.56
CA GLY A 762 -23.06 -25.17 -29.02
C GLY A 762 -23.27 -23.66 -28.89
N ASP A 763 -24.51 -23.18 -28.72
CA ASP A 763 -24.78 -21.76 -28.57
C ASP A 763 -24.32 -21.24 -27.20
N GLU A 764 -23.78 -20.03 -27.18
CA GLU A 764 -23.47 -19.25 -25.98
C GLU A 764 -24.55 -18.20 -25.75
N PHE A 765 -24.94 -18.02 -24.49
CA PHE A 765 -25.97 -17.09 -24.05
C PHE A 765 -25.70 -16.67 -22.60
N PHE A 766 -26.52 -15.76 -22.07
CA PHE A 766 -26.41 -15.29 -20.69
C PHE A 766 -27.58 -15.74 -19.84
N LEU A 767 -27.30 -16.12 -18.59
CA LEU A 767 -28.29 -16.19 -17.51
C LEU A 767 -28.28 -14.86 -16.76
N GLU A 768 -29.33 -14.07 -16.90
CA GLU A 768 -29.47 -12.77 -16.23
C GLU A 768 -30.32 -12.90 -14.96
N VAL A 769 -29.78 -12.43 -13.84
CA VAL A 769 -30.49 -12.27 -12.57
C VAL A 769 -30.85 -10.80 -12.37
N SER A 770 -32.09 -10.56 -11.98
CA SER A 770 -32.61 -9.24 -11.63
C SER A 770 -33.31 -9.27 -10.28
N ALA A 771 -33.30 -8.15 -9.58
CA ALA A 771 -33.88 -8.00 -8.24
C ALA A 771 -34.94 -6.89 -8.24
N GLN A 772 -35.97 -7.05 -7.40
CA GLN A 772 -37.02 -6.05 -7.25
C GLN A 772 -37.48 -5.95 -5.79
N ASP A 773 -37.65 -4.72 -5.32
CA ASP A 773 -38.28 -4.40 -4.04
C ASP A 773 -39.81 -4.37 -4.22
N LEU A 774 -40.52 -5.26 -3.51
CA LEU A 774 -41.97 -5.45 -3.64
C LEU A 774 -42.79 -4.59 -2.67
N ARG A 775 -42.13 -3.80 -1.81
CA ARG A 775 -42.83 -2.93 -0.84
C ARG A 775 -43.56 -1.80 -1.57
N GLU A 776 -44.75 -1.41 -1.10
CA GLU A 776 -45.56 -0.33 -1.72
C GLU A 776 -44.78 1.00 -1.87
N PHE A 777 -43.86 1.26 -0.94
CA PHE A 777 -42.94 2.40 -0.95
C PHE A 777 -41.48 1.93 -0.83
N GLY A 778 -41.12 0.92 -1.62
CA GLY A 778 -39.76 0.40 -1.68
C GLY A 778 -38.74 1.45 -2.11
N PHE A 779 -37.52 1.33 -1.60
CA PHE A 779 -36.36 2.15 -1.98
C PHE A 779 -35.36 1.38 -2.85
N GLY A 780 -35.58 0.09 -3.09
CA GLY A 780 -34.73 -0.74 -3.92
C GLY A 780 -33.99 -1.80 -3.13
N VAL A 781 -33.43 -2.76 -3.87
CA VAL A 781 -32.59 -3.84 -3.35
C VAL A 781 -31.17 -3.34 -3.20
N PHE A 782 -30.64 -3.48 -1.99
CA PHE A 782 -29.30 -3.01 -1.62
C PHE A 782 -28.25 -4.11 -1.78
N ALA A 783 -28.57 -5.34 -1.36
CA ALA A 783 -27.69 -6.49 -1.53
C ALA A 783 -28.50 -7.72 -1.91
N VAL A 784 -27.91 -8.57 -2.75
CA VAL A 784 -28.48 -9.87 -3.13
C VAL A 784 -27.47 -10.98 -2.91
N ALA A 785 -27.98 -12.13 -2.50
CA ALA A 785 -27.22 -13.35 -2.32
C ALA A 785 -28.04 -14.57 -2.77
N PHE A 786 -27.48 -15.43 -3.62
CA PHE A 786 -28.17 -16.64 -4.09
C PHE A 786 -27.21 -17.72 -4.59
N ASP A 787 -27.70 -18.95 -4.62
CA ASP A 787 -27.07 -20.06 -5.33
C ASP A 787 -27.87 -20.36 -6.60
N LEU A 788 -27.17 -20.78 -7.65
CA LEU A 788 -27.78 -21.20 -8.92
C LEU A 788 -27.13 -22.53 -9.36
N PRO A 789 -27.72 -23.67 -8.98
CA PRO A 789 -27.24 -24.97 -9.42
C PRO A 789 -27.43 -25.10 -10.94
N LEU A 790 -26.39 -25.58 -11.63
CA LEU A 790 -26.41 -25.79 -13.07
C LEU A 790 -26.36 -27.28 -13.41
N PRO A 791 -27.16 -27.77 -14.37
CA PRO A 791 -27.00 -29.12 -14.89
C PRO A 791 -25.76 -29.17 -15.78
N ILE A 792 -24.61 -29.50 -15.17
CA ILE A 792 -23.27 -29.48 -15.78
C ILE A 792 -23.10 -30.40 -17.01
N ASN A 793 -24.07 -31.27 -17.29
CA ASN A 793 -24.14 -32.12 -18.46
C ASN A 793 -24.88 -31.48 -19.65
N GLN A 794 -25.65 -30.41 -19.41
CA GLN A 794 -26.41 -29.67 -20.42
C GLN A 794 -25.92 -28.22 -20.58
N LEU A 795 -25.36 -27.63 -19.53
CA LEU A 795 -24.84 -26.26 -19.50
C LEU A 795 -23.40 -26.24 -18.99
N GLU A 796 -22.56 -25.42 -19.61
CA GLU A 796 -21.16 -25.16 -19.23
C GLU A 796 -20.99 -23.66 -18.97
N LEU A 797 -20.41 -23.27 -17.82
CA LEU A 797 -20.07 -21.87 -17.57
C LEU A 797 -18.88 -21.46 -18.45
N THR A 798 -18.98 -20.31 -19.12
CA THR A 798 -17.90 -19.76 -19.97
C THR A 798 -16.82 -19.03 -19.18
N GLY A 799 -17.07 -18.74 -17.90
CA GLY A 799 -16.26 -17.88 -17.05
C GLY A 799 -16.57 -16.38 -17.19
N GLU A 800 -17.42 -15.99 -18.14
CA GLU A 800 -17.84 -14.60 -18.28
C GLU A 800 -18.88 -14.24 -17.21
N VAL A 801 -18.58 -13.21 -16.41
CA VAL A 801 -19.50 -12.63 -15.43
C VAL A 801 -19.61 -11.14 -15.71
N VAL A 802 -20.82 -10.64 -15.91
CA VAL A 802 -21.09 -9.22 -16.20
C VAL A 802 -22.06 -8.68 -15.17
N LEU A 803 -21.57 -7.86 -14.24
CA LEU A 803 -22.42 -7.12 -13.32
C LEU A 803 -23.28 -6.10 -14.09
N LEU A 804 -24.56 -6.06 -13.74
CA LEU A 804 -25.51 -5.13 -14.33
C LEU A 804 -25.75 -3.96 -13.39
N GLY A 805 -26.07 -2.81 -13.97
CA GLY A 805 -26.34 -1.60 -13.19
C GLY A 805 -25.10 -1.07 -12.46
N LYS A 806 -25.21 -0.93 -11.15
CA LYS A 806 -24.19 -0.39 -10.24
C LYS A 806 -23.97 -1.32 -9.04
N PHE A 807 -24.18 -2.61 -9.28
CA PHE A 807 -23.77 -3.64 -8.35
C PHE A 807 -22.26 -3.87 -8.50
N ASP A 808 -21.58 -3.99 -7.37
CA ASP A 808 -20.20 -4.47 -7.29
C ASP A 808 -20.25 -5.90 -6.73
N ASP A 809 -19.39 -6.78 -7.24
CA ASP A 809 -19.23 -8.15 -6.77
C ASP A 809 -18.38 -8.20 -5.50
N PHE A 810 -18.60 -9.25 -4.71
CA PHE A 810 -17.76 -9.55 -3.56
C PHE A 810 -17.65 -11.08 -3.37
N GLY A 811 -16.47 -11.63 -3.61
CA GLY A 811 -16.15 -13.07 -3.44
C GLY A 811 -15.80 -13.80 -4.74
N ASP A 812 -15.50 -15.11 -4.63
CA ASP A 812 -15.20 -16.02 -5.75
C ASP A 812 -16.32 -17.08 -5.96
N PRO A 813 -17.51 -16.69 -6.46
CA PRO A 813 -18.73 -17.51 -6.37
C PRO A 813 -18.91 -18.54 -7.50
N VAL A 814 -17.93 -18.70 -8.39
CA VAL A 814 -18.07 -19.52 -9.60
C VAL A 814 -17.29 -20.82 -9.44
N THR A 815 -18.00 -21.93 -9.34
CA THR A 815 -17.41 -23.28 -9.37
C THR A 815 -17.73 -23.98 -10.70
N ALA A 816 -17.07 -25.11 -10.96
CA ALA A 816 -17.42 -25.94 -12.12
C ALA A 816 -18.83 -26.57 -12.04
N ALA A 817 -19.39 -26.68 -10.83
CA ALA A 817 -20.69 -27.30 -10.55
C ALA A 817 -21.87 -26.31 -10.62
N GLY A 818 -21.59 -25.01 -10.57
CA GLY A 818 -22.62 -23.98 -10.53
C GLY A 818 -22.11 -22.67 -9.97
N ILE A 819 -23.05 -21.76 -9.74
CA ILE A 819 -22.80 -20.53 -9.02
C ILE A 819 -23.20 -20.79 -7.57
N ASP A 820 -22.21 -20.82 -6.69
CA ASP A 820 -22.36 -21.14 -5.28
C ASP A 820 -22.00 -19.90 -4.48
N GLU A 821 -22.93 -19.40 -3.67
CA GLU A 821 -22.77 -18.21 -2.86
C GLU A 821 -22.46 -16.92 -3.67
N PHE A 822 -23.22 -16.62 -4.71
CA PHE A 822 -23.05 -15.33 -5.41
C PHE A 822 -23.58 -14.18 -4.58
N HIS A 823 -22.76 -13.13 -4.39
CA HIS A 823 -23.11 -11.90 -3.70
C HIS A 823 -22.89 -10.67 -4.56
N ALA A 824 -23.79 -9.71 -4.47
CA ALA A 824 -23.61 -8.40 -5.09
C ALA A 824 -24.22 -7.28 -4.25
N LEU A 825 -23.50 -6.15 -4.17
CA LEU A 825 -23.88 -4.96 -3.39
C LEU A 825 -24.09 -3.74 -4.29
N GLU A 826 -25.17 -3.00 -4.10
CA GLU A 826 -25.48 -1.80 -4.90
C GLU A 826 -24.76 -0.55 -4.37
N ALA A 827 -23.88 0.04 -5.19
CA ALA A 827 -23.08 1.22 -4.83
C ALA A 827 -23.79 2.58 -5.08
N MET A 828 -25.04 2.60 -5.56
CA MET A 828 -25.72 3.87 -5.89
C MET A 828 -26.12 4.69 -4.66
N ILE A 829 -26.07 6.01 -4.80
CA ILE A 829 -26.61 6.96 -3.81
C ILE A 829 -28.11 7.24 -4.08
N GLU A 830 -28.53 7.23 -5.35
CA GLU A 830 -29.94 7.42 -5.75
C GLU A 830 -30.70 6.10 -5.67
N HIS A 831 -31.87 6.11 -5.01
CA HIS A 831 -32.66 4.91 -4.75
C HIS A 831 -33.56 4.56 -5.96
N PRO A 832 -33.50 3.33 -6.52
CA PRO A 832 -34.31 2.95 -7.70
C PRO A 832 -35.80 2.74 -7.39
N GLY A 833 -36.21 2.86 -6.13
CA GLY A 833 -37.61 2.68 -5.74
C GLY A 833 -38.04 1.22 -5.86
N THR A 834 -39.17 0.96 -6.50
CA THR A 834 -39.71 -0.40 -6.75
C THR A 834 -39.39 -0.92 -8.15
N ASP A 835 -38.54 -0.22 -8.90
CA ASP A 835 -38.16 -0.62 -10.26
C ASP A 835 -37.28 -1.88 -10.23
N THR A 836 -37.37 -2.70 -11.26
CA THR A 836 -36.51 -3.90 -11.41
C THR A 836 -35.06 -3.48 -11.68
N GLN A 837 -34.14 -3.99 -10.88
CA GLN A 837 -32.70 -3.77 -11.00
C GLN A 837 -32.04 -5.00 -11.64
N GLY A 838 -31.27 -4.83 -12.70
CA GLY A 838 -30.39 -5.90 -13.19
C GLY A 838 -29.22 -6.08 -12.22
N VAL A 839 -28.93 -7.32 -11.82
CA VAL A 839 -27.85 -7.63 -10.87
C VAL A 839 -26.62 -8.13 -11.62
N VAL A 840 -26.74 -9.25 -12.36
CA VAL A 840 -25.60 -9.94 -12.96
C VAL A 840 -26.05 -10.78 -14.16
N ARG A 841 -25.12 -11.02 -15.09
CA ARG A 841 -25.20 -12.02 -16.15
C ARG A 841 -24.05 -13.01 -16.03
N PHE A 842 -24.36 -14.29 -16.15
CA PHE A 842 -23.37 -15.36 -16.27
C PHE A 842 -23.38 -15.89 -17.70
N GLY A 843 -22.22 -15.92 -18.35
CA GLY A 843 -22.07 -16.49 -19.68
C GLY A 843 -22.10 -18.01 -19.61
N VAL A 844 -23.00 -18.63 -20.36
CA VAL A 844 -23.26 -20.07 -20.36
C VAL A 844 -23.26 -20.59 -21.79
N ARG A 845 -22.76 -21.81 -21.98
CA ARG A 845 -22.81 -22.54 -23.23
C ARG A 845 -23.70 -23.77 -23.10
N ALA A 846 -24.59 -23.98 -24.07
CA ALA A 846 -25.39 -25.19 -24.16
C ALA A 846 -24.55 -26.35 -24.72
N ILE A 847 -24.38 -27.45 -23.99
CA ILE A 847 -23.53 -28.59 -24.40
C ILE A 847 -24.32 -29.87 -24.73
N ALA A 848 -25.58 -29.96 -24.31
CA ALA A 848 -26.51 -31.03 -24.70
C ALA A 848 -27.95 -30.51 -24.77
N GLY A 849 -28.75 -31.13 -25.63
CA GLY A 849 -30.17 -30.82 -25.83
C GLY A 849 -31.07 -31.23 -24.66
N GLY A 850 -32.34 -30.85 -24.73
CA GLY A 850 -33.37 -31.16 -23.73
C GLY A 850 -33.96 -29.92 -23.05
N GLU A 851 -34.97 -30.15 -22.23
CA GLU A 851 -35.58 -29.10 -21.40
C GLU A 851 -34.75 -28.95 -20.11
N VAL A 852 -34.28 -27.73 -19.84
CA VAL A 852 -33.50 -27.39 -18.64
C VAL A 852 -34.35 -26.48 -17.76
N THR A 853 -34.53 -26.85 -16.50
CA THR A 853 -35.15 -25.99 -15.48
C THR A 853 -34.12 -25.58 -14.44
N LEU A 854 -33.95 -24.28 -14.28
CA LEU A 854 -33.06 -23.64 -13.32
C LEU A 854 -33.90 -22.91 -12.26
N ALA A 855 -33.47 -22.94 -11.02
CA ALA A 855 -34.12 -22.21 -9.93
C ALA A 855 -33.05 -21.56 -9.06
N LEU A 856 -33.28 -20.30 -8.68
CA LEU A 856 -32.45 -19.62 -7.70
C LEU A 856 -32.75 -20.21 -6.31
N ASN A 857 -31.71 -20.44 -5.52
CA ASN A 857 -31.80 -20.86 -4.13
C ASN A 857 -31.22 -19.75 -3.23
N PRO A 858 -31.66 -19.65 -1.97
CA PRO A 858 -31.04 -18.74 -1.02
C PRO A 858 -29.63 -19.20 -0.67
N ALA A 859 -28.67 -18.28 -0.71
CA ALA A 859 -27.31 -18.54 -0.26
C ALA A 859 -27.27 -18.79 1.26
N GLU A 860 -26.37 -19.66 1.70
CA GLU A 860 -26.30 -20.13 3.10
C GLU A 860 -25.08 -19.64 3.89
N SER A 861 -24.14 -18.95 3.25
CA SER A 861 -22.91 -18.49 3.90
C SER A 861 -23.06 -17.21 4.70
N ARG A 862 -22.06 -16.95 5.53
CA ARG A 862 -22.00 -15.74 6.35
C ARG A 862 -21.56 -14.55 5.49
N GLY A 863 -22.32 -13.47 5.53
CA GLY A 863 -22.14 -12.30 4.65
C GLY A 863 -23.06 -12.33 3.42
N ALA A 864 -23.75 -13.44 3.19
CA ALA A 864 -24.75 -13.65 2.15
C ALA A 864 -26.11 -13.00 2.45
N GLU A 865 -26.09 -11.72 2.82
CA GLU A 865 -27.27 -11.05 3.34
C GLU A 865 -28.14 -10.48 2.21
N LEU A 866 -29.44 -10.75 2.27
CA LEU A 866 -30.44 -10.11 1.41
C LEU A 866 -30.85 -8.80 2.06
N LEU A 867 -30.51 -7.66 1.44
CA LEU A 867 -30.72 -6.33 2.03
C LEU A 867 -31.60 -5.46 1.14
N LEU A 868 -32.51 -4.70 1.77
CA LEU A 868 -33.35 -3.69 1.13
C LEU A 868 -32.98 -2.30 1.66
N ARG A 869 -33.01 -1.29 0.80
CA ARG A 869 -32.77 0.09 1.24
C ARG A 869 -33.84 0.56 2.22
N GLY A 870 -33.41 1.26 3.27
CA GLY A 870 -34.32 1.79 4.30
C GLY A 870 -34.95 0.72 5.21
N ARG A 871 -34.42 -0.52 5.18
CA ARG A 871 -34.68 -1.56 6.17
C ARG A 871 -33.36 -1.82 6.89
N ASP A 872 -33.36 -1.75 8.22
CA ASP A 872 -32.14 -1.89 9.04
C ASP A 872 -31.84 -3.37 9.38
N ASP A 873 -32.73 -4.29 8.99
CA ASP A 873 -32.59 -5.73 9.15
C ASP A 873 -32.50 -6.51 7.83
N GLU A 874 -31.84 -7.66 7.90
CA GLU A 874 -31.76 -8.64 6.82
C GLU A 874 -33.15 -9.19 6.45
N VAL A 875 -33.41 -9.28 5.14
CA VAL A 875 -34.62 -9.88 4.58
C VAL A 875 -34.51 -11.39 4.65
N SER A 876 -35.49 -12.05 5.28
CA SER A 876 -35.51 -13.51 5.34
C SER A 876 -35.71 -14.11 3.94
N PRO A 877 -35.05 -15.21 3.56
CA PRO A 877 -35.31 -15.92 2.32
C PRO A 877 -36.78 -16.28 2.07
N LEU A 878 -37.59 -16.52 3.12
CA LEU A 878 -39.02 -16.74 2.97
C LEU A 878 -39.83 -15.48 2.58
N GLU A 879 -39.28 -14.29 2.81
CA GLU A 879 -39.84 -13.01 2.34
C GLU A 879 -39.39 -12.68 0.90
N VAL A 880 -38.62 -13.58 0.26
CA VAL A 880 -38.09 -13.40 -1.10
C VAL A 880 -38.70 -14.42 -2.06
N VAL A 881 -39.20 -13.93 -3.19
CA VAL A 881 -39.63 -14.77 -4.31
C VAL A 881 -38.41 -15.09 -5.17
N PHE A 882 -37.88 -16.31 -5.04
CA PHE A 882 -36.81 -16.81 -5.90
C PHE A 882 -37.39 -17.35 -7.23
N GLY A 883 -36.94 -16.76 -8.33
CA GLY A 883 -37.40 -17.09 -9.67
C GLY A 883 -36.81 -18.38 -10.22
N SER A 884 -37.51 -18.96 -11.19
CA SER A 884 -37.08 -20.12 -11.96
C SER A 884 -37.17 -19.84 -13.45
N LEU A 885 -36.33 -20.51 -14.24
CA LEU A 885 -36.28 -20.42 -15.69
C LEU A 885 -36.37 -21.83 -16.29
N THR A 886 -37.22 -22.01 -17.29
CA THR A 886 -37.21 -23.20 -18.14
C THR A 886 -36.78 -22.80 -19.56
N ILE A 887 -35.75 -23.45 -20.09
CA ILE A 887 -35.22 -23.20 -21.44
C ILE A 887 -35.14 -24.52 -22.21
N ASN A 888 -35.47 -24.48 -23.50
CA ASN A 888 -35.34 -25.64 -24.38
C ASN A 888 -34.02 -25.59 -25.15
N ILE A 889 -33.22 -26.64 -25.06
CA ILE A 889 -31.99 -26.79 -25.83
C ILE A 889 -32.23 -27.75 -27.00
N ASP A 890 -32.21 -27.22 -28.22
CA ASP A 890 -32.31 -28.00 -29.45
C ASP A 890 -30.96 -28.67 -29.73
N GLY A 891 -30.93 -30.01 -29.84
CA GLY A 891 -29.70 -30.73 -30.21
C GLY A 891 -29.69 -32.19 -29.75
N ILE A 892 -28.50 -32.67 -29.40
CA ILE A 892 -28.24 -34.05 -28.97
C ILE A 892 -28.98 -34.30 -27.66
N GLN A 893 -29.93 -35.23 -27.63
CA GLN A 893 -30.67 -35.52 -26.40
C GLN A 893 -29.74 -36.05 -25.30
N PRO A 894 -30.03 -35.83 -24.00
CA PRO A 894 -29.19 -36.34 -22.91
C PRO A 894 -29.01 -37.86 -22.95
N THR A 895 -29.97 -38.58 -23.53
CA THR A 895 -29.94 -40.02 -23.73
C THR A 895 -29.17 -40.49 -24.97
N ASP A 896 -28.72 -39.58 -25.83
CA ASP A 896 -27.83 -39.85 -26.96
C ASP A 896 -26.36 -39.66 -26.52
N THR A 897 -25.90 -40.65 -25.75
CA THR A 897 -24.58 -40.67 -25.11
C THR A 897 -23.41 -40.74 -26.10
N ASP A 898 -23.64 -41.16 -27.34
CA ASP A 898 -22.64 -41.15 -28.42
C ASP A 898 -22.69 -39.94 -29.34
N ALA A 899 -23.65 -39.04 -29.09
CA ALA A 899 -23.84 -37.80 -29.84
C ALA A 899 -24.01 -38.03 -31.34
N SER A 900 -24.65 -39.14 -31.73
CA SER A 900 -24.95 -39.47 -33.12
C SER A 900 -26.12 -38.66 -33.70
N GLY A 901 -26.85 -37.94 -32.86
CA GLY A 901 -28.08 -37.21 -33.19
C GLY A 901 -29.34 -38.06 -33.07
N ALA A 902 -29.24 -39.29 -32.56
CA ALA A 902 -30.37 -40.19 -32.35
C ALA A 902 -30.14 -41.06 -31.11
N VAL A 903 -31.18 -41.25 -30.30
CA VAL A 903 -31.12 -42.21 -29.18
C VAL A 903 -31.20 -43.62 -29.77
N THR A 904 -30.13 -44.40 -29.64
CA THR A 904 -30.02 -45.77 -30.16
C THR A 904 -29.70 -46.78 -29.05
N PRO A 905 -29.86 -48.11 -29.30
CA PRO A 905 -29.40 -49.11 -28.35
C PRO A 905 -27.89 -49.04 -28.03
N SER A 906 -27.08 -48.42 -28.89
CA SER A 906 -25.65 -48.18 -28.65
C SER A 906 -25.44 -47.31 -27.40
N ASP A 907 -26.32 -46.34 -27.19
CA ASP A 907 -26.24 -45.40 -26.08
C ASP A 907 -26.44 -46.08 -24.73
N ALA A 908 -27.47 -46.92 -24.63
CA ALA A 908 -27.70 -47.71 -23.43
C ALA A 908 -26.52 -48.66 -23.15
N LEU A 909 -25.93 -49.25 -24.20
CA LEU A 909 -24.78 -50.13 -24.07
C LEU A 909 -23.52 -49.40 -23.62
N ARG A 910 -23.32 -48.13 -24.01
CA ARG A 910 -22.20 -47.32 -23.51
C ARG A 910 -22.26 -47.14 -22.00
N VAL A 911 -23.43 -46.75 -21.48
CA VAL A 911 -23.62 -46.60 -20.03
C VAL A 911 -23.43 -47.94 -19.31
N ILE A 912 -24.03 -49.03 -19.82
CA ILE A 912 -23.89 -50.36 -19.23
C ILE A 912 -22.43 -50.84 -19.21
N ASN A 913 -21.69 -50.63 -20.31
CA ASN A 913 -20.28 -51.02 -20.41
C ASN A 913 -19.42 -50.20 -19.43
N PHE A 914 -19.68 -48.89 -19.31
CA PHE A 914 -18.99 -48.04 -18.33
C PHE A 914 -19.22 -48.55 -16.91
N LEU A 915 -20.48 -48.77 -16.51
CA LEU A 915 -20.83 -49.31 -15.19
C LEU A 915 -20.23 -50.70 -14.94
N GLY A 916 -20.11 -51.52 -15.99
CA GLY A 916 -19.48 -52.83 -15.92
C GLY A 916 -17.98 -52.78 -15.62
N ILE A 917 -17.31 -51.68 -15.96
CA ILE A 917 -15.87 -51.47 -15.74
C ILE A 917 -15.63 -50.73 -14.41
N TYR A 918 -16.33 -49.62 -14.18
CA TYR A 918 -16.03 -48.68 -13.10
C TYR A 918 -17.02 -48.74 -11.92
N GLY A 919 -18.16 -49.42 -12.08
CA GLY A 919 -19.26 -49.34 -11.11
C GLY A 919 -20.03 -48.02 -11.23
N ALA A 920 -20.81 -47.67 -10.20
CA ALA A 920 -21.43 -46.36 -10.11
C ALA A 920 -20.37 -45.33 -9.69
N VAL A 921 -20.32 -44.21 -10.39
CA VAL A 921 -19.25 -43.21 -10.26
C VAL A 921 -19.87 -41.83 -10.15
N ASP A 922 -19.42 -41.05 -9.17
CA ASP A 922 -19.76 -39.64 -9.06
C ASP A 922 -19.09 -38.87 -10.21
N VAL A 923 -19.84 -37.96 -10.84
CA VAL A 923 -19.33 -37.17 -11.96
C VAL A 923 -18.11 -36.34 -11.55
N ASP A 924 -18.03 -35.92 -10.28
CA ASP A 924 -16.91 -35.17 -9.73
C ASP A 924 -15.64 -36.02 -9.55
N ASP A 925 -15.78 -37.35 -9.48
CA ASP A 925 -14.66 -38.30 -9.39
C ASP A 925 -14.09 -38.69 -10.77
N LEU A 926 -14.74 -38.30 -11.87
CA LEU A 926 -14.29 -38.63 -13.24
C LEU A 926 -12.87 -38.16 -13.58
N PRO A 927 -12.38 -36.97 -13.15
CA PRO A 927 -11.00 -36.55 -13.39
C PRO A 927 -9.98 -37.56 -12.85
N ALA A 928 -10.20 -38.10 -11.64
CA ALA A 928 -9.32 -39.09 -11.04
C ALA A 928 -9.31 -40.42 -11.80
N LEU A 929 -10.39 -40.73 -12.53
CA LEU A 929 -10.45 -41.90 -13.43
C LEU A 929 -9.82 -41.62 -14.80
N ALA A 930 -9.84 -40.36 -15.25
CA ALA A 930 -9.29 -39.93 -16.53
C ALA A 930 -7.75 -39.76 -16.50
N ASP A 931 -7.16 -39.48 -15.33
CA ASP A 931 -5.70 -39.37 -15.14
C ASP A 931 -4.92 -40.64 -15.53
N ALA A 932 -5.61 -41.78 -15.68
CA ALA A 932 -5.01 -43.01 -16.20
C ALA A 932 -4.79 -42.99 -17.73
N ALA A 933 -5.31 -41.99 -18.46
CA ALA A 933 -5.16 -41.82 -19.90
C ALA A 933 -4.26 -40.61 -20.21
N GLU A 934 -2.96 -40.85 -20.42
CA GLU A 934 -2.02 -39.79 -20.79
C GLU A 934 -2.31 -39.26 -22.22
N GLY A 935 -2.73 -37.99 -22.36
CA GLY A 935 -2.82 -37.31 -23.67
C GLY A 935 -3.64 -36.01 -23.72
N GLU A 936 -3.47 -35.24 -24.81
CA GLU A 936 -4.16 -33.96 -25.13
C GLU A 936 -5.69 -34.10 -25.28
N ASP A 937 -6.22 -35.34 -25.30
CA ASP A 937 -7.64 -35.68 -25.45
C ASP A 937 -8.39 -35.87 -24.12
N THR A 938 -7.75 -35.62 -22.97
CA THR A 938 -8.34 -35.89 -21.63
C THR A 938 -9.67 -35.13 -21.41
N GLU A 939 -9.76 -33.89 -21.87
CA GLU A 939 -10.98 -33.09 -21.74
C GLU A 939 -12.13 -33.60 -22.62
N LEU A 940 -11.84 -33.96 -23.88
CA LEU A 940 -12.82 -34.57 -24.79
C LEU A 940 -13.32 -35.91 -24.24
N HIS A 941 -12.43 -36.69 -23.61
CA HIS A 941 -12.77 -37.95 -22.96
C HIS A 941 -13.66 -37.74 -21.74
N LEU A 942 -13.32 -36.78 -20.87
CA LEU A 942 -14.14 -36.39 -19.72
C LEU A 942 -15.53 -35.92 -20.16
N ARG A 943 -15.62 -35.08 -21.21
CA ARG A 943 -16.90 -34.67 -21.79
C ARG A 943 -17.71 -35.86 -22.29
N SER A 944 -17.08 -36.85 -22.92
CA SER A 944 -17.75 -38.08 -23.35
C SER A 944 -18.22 -38.95 -22.18
N MET A 945 -17.49 -38.98 -21.06
CA MET A 945 -17.88 -39.74 -19.86
C MET A 945 -19.01 -39.05 -19.09
N ARG A 946 -18.99 -37.72 -18.99
CA ARG A 946 -20.06 -36.92 -18.36
C ARG A 946 -21.42 -37.14 -19.04
N ARG A 947 -21.45 -37.35 -20.36
CA ARG A 947 -22.68 -37.68 -21.11
C ARG A 947 -23.33 -39.00 -20.71
N LEU A 948 -22.64 -39.85 -19.95
CA LEU A 948 -23.21 -41.10 -19.45
C LEU A 948 -24.14 -40.89 -18.25
N ASP A 949 -24.08 -39.73 -17.59
CA ASP A 949 -25.10 -39.27 -16.64
C ASP A 949 -26.26 -38.65 -17.43
N THR A 950 -27.09 -39.54 -17.96
CA THR A 950 -28.22 -39.21 -18.84
C THR A 950 -29.40 -38.62 -18.07
N ASN A 951 -29.40 -38.70 -16.74
CA ASN A 951 -30.47 -38.21 -15.88
C ASN A 951 -30.08 -36.97 -15.06
N ALA A 952 -28.82 -36.54 -15.18
CA ALA A 952 -28.27 -35.33 -14.58
C ALA A 952 -28.31 -35.32 -13.04
N ASP A 953 -28.24 -36.49 -12.40
CA ASP A 953 -28.24 -36.57 -10.93
C ASP A 953 -26.84 -36.55 -10.31
N GLY A 954 -25.80 -36.28 -11.13
CA GLY A 954 -24.40 -36.20 -10.71
C GLY A 954 -23.77 -37.58 -10.50
N LEU A 955 -24.51 -38.66 -10.74
CA LEU A 955 -24.06 -40.03 -10.49
C LEU A 955 -24.31 -40.91 -11.71
N ILE A 956 -23.24 -41.33 -12.40
CA ILE A 956 -23.36 -42.29 -13.49
C ILE A 956 -23.70 -43.65 -12.88
N SER A 957 -24.96 -44.09 -13.06
CA SER A 957 -25.52 -45.25 -12.38
C SER A 957 -26.37 -46.12 -13.33
N ALA A 958 -26.86 -47.26 -12.82
CA ALA A 958 -27.79 -48.11 -13.57
C ALA A 958 -29.10 -47.37 -13.94
N ARG A 959 -29.43 -46.29 -13.22
CA ARG A 959 -30.57 -45.44 -13.51
C ARG A 959 -30.43 -44.74 -14.86
N ASP A 960 -29.21 -44.36 -15.24
CA ASP A 960 -28.91 -43.72 -16.52
C ASP A 960 -29.14 -44.65 -17.70
N ALA A 961 -28.61 -45.88 -17.59
CA ALA A 961 -28.86 -46.89 -18.62
C ALA A 961 -30.36 -47.16 -18.79
N LEU A 962 -31.11 -47.21 -17.68
CA LEU A 962 -32.56 -47.35 -17.71
C LEU A 962 -33.26 -46.13 -18.30
N ASN A 963 -32.74 -44.92 -18.11
CA ASN A 963 -33.29 -43.71 -18.70
C ASN A 963 -33.22 -43.78 -20.23
N VAL A 964 -32.05 -44.13 -20.77
CA VAL A 964 -31.86 -44.36 -22.22
C VAL A 964 -32.78 -45.48 -22.75
N ILE A 965 -32.87 -46.61 -22.04
CA ILE A 965 -33.73 -47.73 -22.44
C ILE A 965 -35.22 -47.33 -22.46
N ASN A 966 -35.67 -46.55 -21.48
CA ASN A 966 -37.04 -46.08 -21.40
C ASN A 966 -37.36 -45.11 -22.55
N ASP A 967 -36.43 -44.23 -22.90
CA ASP A 967 -36.60 -43.32 -24.03
C ASP A 967 -36.58 -44.06 -25.37
N LEU A 968 -35.70 -45.05 -25.54
CA LEU A 968 -35.75 -45.98 -26.66
C LEU A 968 -37.12 -46.66 -26.77
N ALA A 969 -37.62 -47.21 -25.66
CA ALA A 969 -38.92 -47.87 -25.64
C ALA A 969 -40.06 -46.91 -26.03
N ARG A 970 -40.02 -45.65 -25.60
CA ARG A 970 -40.99 -44.62 -26.00
C ARG A 970 -40.91 -44.28 -27.48
N LEU A 971 -39.69 -44.17 -28.04
CA LEU A 971 -39.48 -43.89 -29.46
C LEU A 971 -40.03 -45.04 -30.32
N PHE A 972 -39.73 -46.30 -29.98
CA PHE A 972 -40.24 -47.46 -30.71
C PHE A 972 -41.75 -47.67 -30.53
N SER A 973 -42.33 -47.31 -29.38
CA SER A 973 -43.78 -47.44 -29.15
C SER A 973 -44.60 -46.39 -29.92
N ARG A 974 -44.03 -45.23 -30.24
CA ARG A 974 -44.72 -44.18 -31.04
C ARG A 974 -44.85 -44.55 -32.51
N ASP A 975 -43.96 -45.38 -33.06
CA ASP A 975 -44.02 -45.81 -34.45
C ASP A 975 -45.12 -46.86 -34.71
N ASP A 976 -45.52 -47.63 -33.70
CA ASP A 976 -46.60 -48.61 -33.83
C ASP A 976 -48.00 -47.96 -33.95
N ASP A 977 -48.21 -46.77 -33.36
CA ASP A 977 -49.48 -46.03 -33.47
C ASP A 977 -49.60 -45.24 -34.80
N ALA A 978 -48.47 -44.95 -35.48
CA ALA A 978 -48.46 -44.31 -36.79
C ALA A 978 -48.63 -45.30 -37.96
N ALA A 979 -48.53 -46.61 -37.70
CA ALA A 979 -48.50 -47.66 -38.73
C ALA A 979 -49.87 -48.23 -39.13
N GLU A 980 -50.99 -47.80 -38.53
CA GLU A 980 -52.32 -48.28 -38.95
C GLU A 980 -52.93 -47.55 -40.18
N GLY A 981 -52.22 -46.60 -40.82
CA GLY A 981 -52.80 -45.98 -42.02
C GLY A 981 -52.00 -44.99 -42.82
N GLU A 982 -50.80 -45.31 -43.32
CA GLU A 982 -50.42 -44.99 -44.72
C GLU A 982 -49.07 -45.63 -45.13
N SER A 983 -49.14 -46.35 -46.24
CA SER A 983 -48.09 -46.98 -47.06
C SER A 983 -46.59 -46.81 -46.72
N VAL A 984 -45.99 -47.98 -46.51
CA VAL A 984 -44.60 -48.42 -46.77
C VAL A 984 -43.94 -47.75 -48.00
N ALA A 985 -43.30 -46.59 -47.81
CA ALA A 985 -42.45 -45.98 -48.83
C ALA A 985 -41.10 -45.42 -48.33
N ALA A 986 -40.86 -45.28 -47.02
CA ALA A 986 -39.65 -44.61 -46.51
C ALA A 986 -38.49 -45.54 -46.07
N ILE A 987 -38.70 -46.87 -45.93
CA ILE A 987 -37.66 -47.80 -45.43
C ILE A 987 -36.64 -48.23 -46.53
N ARG A 988 -36.53 -47.49 -47.64
CA ARG A 988 -35.55 -47.78 -48.71
C ARG A 988 -34.43 -46.75 -48.89
N SER A 989 -34.25 -45.79 -47.98
CA SER A 989 -33.14 -44.81 -48.08
C SER A 989 -31.96 -45.03 -47.13
N VAL A 990 -32.00 -46.01 -46.22
CA VAL A 990 -30.89 -46.22 -45.25
C VAL A 990 -29.81 -47.18 -45.77
N ASP A 991 -30.12 -48.04 -46.76
CA ASP A 991 -29.14 -48.97 -47.36
C ASP A 991 -28.17 -48.31 -48.39
N ALA A 992 -28.35 -47.03 -48.71
CA ALA A 992 -27.55 -46.35 -49.74
C ALA A 992 -26.28 -45.63 -49.21
N ALA A 993 -26.11 -45.46 -47.90
CA ALA A 993 -24.98 -44.72 -47.33
C ALA A 993 -23.72 -45.56 -47.04
N PHE A 994 -23.84 -46.90 -47.02
CA PHE A 994 -22.72 -47.79 -46.64
C PHE A 994 -21.87 -48.33 -47.81
N ALA A 995 -22.17 -47.97 -49.07
CA ALA A 995 -21.58 -48.62 -50.24
C ALA A 995 -20.83 -47.70 -51.23
N GLY A 996 -20.41 -46.50 -50.84
CA GLY A 996 -19.86 -45.52 -51.79
C GLY A 996 -18.75 -44.62 -51.25
N ASN A 997 -17.58 -45.17 -50.92
CA ASN A 997 -16.30 -44.47 -51.10
C ASN A 997 -15.10 -45.43 -51.00
N VAL A 998 -14.80 -46.09 -52.12
CA VAL A 998 -13.50 -46.72 -52.38
C VAL A 998 -13.07 -46.26 -53.77
N LEU A 999 -11.81 -45.81 -53.86
CA LEU A 999 -10.95 -45.40 -54.99
C LEU A 999 -10.49 -43.93 -54.84
N ALA A 1000 -9.23 -43.52 -54.96
CA ALA A 1000 -7.89 -44.13 -55.04
C ALA A 1000 -6.86 -42.97 -55.17
N GLY A 1001 -5.59 -43.17 -54.78
CA GLY A 1001 -4.45 -42.34 -55.20
C GLY A 1001 -3.59 -41.84 -54.04
N ASP A 1002 -2.52 -42.51 -53.59
CA ASP A 1002 -1.19 -42.68 -54.25
C ASP A 1002 -0.26 -41.48 -54.01
N PHE A 1003 0.68 -41.60 -53.07
CA PHE A 1003 1.99 -40.93 -53.05
C PHE A 1003 2.98 -41.66 -52.11
N LEU A 1004 3.87 -42.46 -52.73
CA LEU A 1004 5.33 -42.63 -52.53
C LEU A 1004 5.92 -42.26 -51.14
N SER A 1005 6.51 -43.17 -50.36
CA SER A 1005 7.86 -43.79 -50.47
C SER A 1005 9.04 -42.81 -50.34
N ASP A 1006 9.80 -42.92 -49.25
CA ASP A 1006 11.27 -43.07 -49.24
C ASP A 1006 11.78 -43.20 -47.78
N ASP A 1007 12.41 -44.35 -47.51
CA ASP A 1007 13.80 -44.49 -47.05
C ASP A 1007 14.38 -43.44 -46.07
N ASP A 1008 14.73 -43.84 -44.84
CA ASP A 1008 16.10 -44.31 -44.52
C ASP A 1008 16.33 -44.51 -43.00
N ASP A 1009 17.02 -45.62 -42.73
CA ASP A 1009 18.07 -45.87 -41.75
C ASP A 1009 17.84 -45.91 -40.23
N ASP A 1010 18.00 -47.14 -39.72
CA ASP A 1010 19.01 -47.57 -38.73
C ASP A 1010 19.27 -46.65 -37.52
N ASP A 1011 18.89 -47.12 -36.33
CA ASP A 1011 19.95 -47.56 -35.41
C ASP A 1011 19.53 -48.51 -34.29
N ARG A 1012 20.50 -49.37 -34.00
CA ARG A 1012 20.56 -50.54 -33.13
C ARG A 1012 20.35 -50.28 -31.64
N PHE A 1013 19.68 -51.25 -30.98
CA PHE A 1013 19.92 -51.73 -29.61
C PHE A 1013 21.40 -51.61 -29.13
N PRO A 1014 21.72 -51.54 -27.80
CA PRO A 1014 21.20 -52.50 -26.82
C PRO A 1014 21.11 -52.08 -25.31
N GLY A 1015 20.24 -52.80 -24.59
CA GLY A 1015 20.69 -53.57 -23.41
C GLY A 1015 20.49 -52.99 -22.00
N ARG A 1016 19.65 -53.72 -21.24
CA ARG A 1016 19.71 -54.00 -19.78
C ARG A 1016 19.82 -52.82 -18.81
N GLY A 1017 18.72 -52.59 -18.11
CA GLY A 1017 18.58 -51.97 -16.79
C GLY A 1017 17.16 -52.24 -16.32
#